data_AF-A0A933V5H0-F1
#
_entry.id   AF-A0A933V5H0-F1
#
_cell.length_a   1.000
_cell.length_b   1.000
_cell.length_c   1.000
_cell.angle_alpha   90.00
_cell.angle_beta   90.00
_cell.angle_gamma   90.00
#
_symmetry.space_group_name_H-M   'P 1'
#
loop_
_entity.id
_entity.type
_entity.pdbx_description
1 polymer ?
#
loop_
_entity_poly.entity_id
_entity_poly.type
_entity_poly.pdbx_seq_one_letter_code
_entity_poly.pdbx_strand_id
1 'polypeptide(L)'
;MPVYEGRIKGKKLGHYKPGMEEVRIKRKSDLEVAAHEIAHLIDDRVPEIRAAYKDKALAAELRDVSYDKKSVSEGFAEFVRLFLTQPEEAAARAPAFNSWMNQFVQGHQYGPAILKAREGMTAWFGQEAIDRARSKIGVQTPINEALAGLRDRLRQSVVDDLHGIYRMERDLKGGEVAPAGAYESARLSRASQSIADGAIRWGYPEKKADGSFTFKGKGLEEILKPVAEKLNDALLYFVGRAANELMGQGREHLFTRGEIDAMLRLRTPERDKAFAEYQTWNKGILDFAEAQGVINPESRRLWQRTQYLPFHRAGQPGGLKGKPGEWKGIQALTGGTENLRDILGNMTANAAMLIDKSVKNEARRKIAELAATTKGGARFMTKIDTEARPVRVSGDQVVEEMLKRYGIAIDGDAPAFFEFLIHGQPPAGANVVAVLRGGKPVWYEVADPLVLRAVQSIDRPTQSAVVKWLGLPKRVGQVTITLTPDFMLANIARDTLMGSVMSRTGFRPVLDSLQGMRLRLTSDPLYRDYIANGGGLSSIYLEEGRFKARLEKFYSRQGIDYRTVLDAPDKLLGFIETLGDAFEMSTRLGEYRRAMERGENPRHAAYMGRKALGFLYDTVMFLRPAVVSWDRLARGVAHDQNKMAIAAKAGLMAMMSTALYLLNSSDQRYMALPDADRDANWHFFIGDKHFRWPKIWEIGALSSAAERTAEKFMAEDPAGLGADLARILGATFSVNLMPQVVAPLAEQAANRNSFTKAPIETDGLENLQPFLRVKPGTSETMKALGMASRNLPESMQVNPVRTEALLRGYFNTWAMYGLMLTDEAFFGDRLPERRGDEMPVVRRFYANEPAKHTRYETEFYDMLAEAKRLHGTMRELDSLGLGAIADEKEKSPLAGEAQPLERAAKSLTGIHKDMQAIRRDLSMTPAEKRQKLDALTIERNALLKAVVLEAKQTQ
;
A
#
# COMPACT_ATOMS: atom_id res chain seq x y z
N MET A 1 30.69 6.88 -5.26
CA MET A 1 29.90 7.87 -6.02
C MET A 1 29.72 7.36 -7.44
N PRO A 2 28.58 7.58 -8.09
CA PRO A 2 28.40 7.21 -9.50
C PRO A 2 29.22 8.14 -10.40
N VAL A 3 29.78 7.59 -11.47
CA VAL A 3 30.39 8.35 -12.57
C VAL A 3 29.44 8.30 -13.76
N TYR A 4 28.93 9.47 -14.16
CA TYR A 4 27.98 9.57 -15.26
C TYR A 4 28.68 9.55 -16.61
N GLU A 5 27.98 9.10 -17.66
CA GLU A 5 28.57 8.93 -18.99
C GLU A 5 27.90 9.77 -20.11
N GLY A 6 28.71 10.16 -21.09
CA GLY A 6 28.26 10.84 -22.31
C GLY A 6 27.79 12.28 -22.09
N ARG A 7 27.21 12.88 -23.13
CA ARG A 7 26.53 14.20 -23.09
C ARG A 7 27.41 15.37 -22.63
N ILE A 8 28.73 15.27 -22.85
CA ILE A 8 29.69 16.36 -22.68
C ILE A 8 29.84 17.12 -24.00
N LYS A 9 29.60 18.43 -23.97
CA LYS A 9 29.72 19.31 -25.14
C LYS A 9 31.16 19.79 -25.33
N GLY A 10 31.57 19.96 -26.59
CA GLY A 10 32.88 20.49 -26.96
C GLY A 10 34.04 19.48 -26.84
N LYS A 11 35.26 20.01 -26.69
CA LYS A 11 36.51 19.23 -26.63
C LYS A 11 36.76 18.56 -25.27
N LYS A 12 36.01 18.91 -24.23
CA LYS A 12 36.18 18.33 -22.88
C LYS A 12 35.88 16.83 -22.89
N LEU A 13 36.68 16.06 -22.15
CA LEU A 13 36.52 14.62 -21.98
C LEU A 13 35.80 14.27 -20.67
N GLY A 14 35.80 15.17 -19.69
CA GLY A 14 35.13 15.03 -18.40
C GLY A 14 34.71 16.37 -17.81
N HIS A 15 33.97 16.35 -16.70
CA HIS A 15 33.88 17.48 -15.77
C HIS A 15 33.41 17.04 -14.36
N TYR A 16 33.82 17.83 -13.37
CA TYR A 16 33.31 17.83 -12.00
C TYR A 16 32.45 19.09 -11.71
N LYS A 17 31.31 18.93 -11.02
CA LYS A 17 30.49 20.04 -10.50
C LYS A 17 30.44 20.02 -8.97
N PRO A 18 31.11 20.95 -8.27
CA PRO A 18 31.20 20.95 -6.80
C PRO A 18 29.85 21.02 -6.06
N GLY A 19 28.91 21.85 -6.54
CA GLY A 19 27.66 22.12 -5.79
C GLY A 19 26.77 20.89 -5.57
N MET A 20 26.77 19.93 -6.50
CA MET A 20 25.99 18.69 -6.42
C MET A 20 26.86 17.43 -6.43
N GLU A 21 28.18 17.59 -6.52
CA GLU A 21 29.19 16.52 -6.64
C GLU A 21 29.00 15.63 -7.87
N GLU A 22 28.63 16.21 -9.02
CA GLU A 22 28.52 15.45 -10.28
C GLU A 22 29.89 15.21 -10.88
N VAL A 23 30.25 13.95 -11.08
CA VAL A 23 31.38 13.50 -11.89
C VAL A 23 30.84 12.91 -13.19
N ARG A 24 31.20 13.47 -14.34
CA ARG A 24 30.76 12.98 -15.65
C ARG A 24 31.92 12.86 -16.62
N ILE A 25 31.96 11.75 -17.35
CA ILE A 25 32.97 11.46 -18.38
C ILE A 25 32.32 11.21 -19.74
N LYS A 26 33.03 11.51 -20.83
CA LYS A 26 32.51 11.39 -22.20
C LYS A 26 32.42 9.93 -22.65
N ARG A 27 33.31 9.08 -22.15
CA ARG A 27 33.44 7.66 -22.50
C ARG A 27 33.54 6.82 -21.23
N LYS A 28 32.65 5.85 -21.05
CA LYS A 28 32.53 5.03 -19.81
C LYS A 28 33.81 4.33 -19.38
N SER A 29 34.56 3.83 -20.36
CA SER A 29 35.76 3.02 -20.14
C SER A 29 37.05 3.84 -20.12
N ASP A 30 36.94 5.17 -20.09
CA ASP A 30 38.09 6.06 -20.00
C ASP A 30 38.48 6.24 -18.52
N LEU A 31 39.29 5.29 -18.04
CA LEU A 31 39.71 5.20 -16.64
C LEU A 31 40.58 6.39 -16.22
N GLU A 32 41.38 6.93 -17.15
CA GLU A 32 42.23 8.10 -16.91
C GLU A 32 41.40 9.35 -16.66
N VAL A 33 40.43 9.63 -17.55
CA VAL A 33 39.54 10.77 -17.36
C VAL A 33 38.67 10.58 -16.12
N ALA A 34 38.23 9.35 -15.83
CA ALA A 34 37.50 9.07 -14.58
C ALA A 34 38.34 9.37 -13.34
N ALA A 35 39.62 8.97 -13.33
CA ALA A 35 40.55 9.26 -12.25
C ALA A 35 40.73 10.78 -12.05
N HIS A 36 40.92 11.53 -13.14
CA HIS A 36 41.06 12.99 -13.12
C HIS A 36 39.84 13.68 -12.50
N GLU A 37 38.63 13.34 -12.96
CA GLU A 37 37.42 14.00 -12.47
C GLU A 37 37.04 13.56 -11.04
N ILE A 38 37.38 12.32 -10.64
CA ILE A 38 37.24 11.87 -9.25
C ILE A 38 38.23 12.60 -8.34
N ALA A 39 39.43 12.93 -8.81
CA ALA A 39 40.41 13.67 -8.03
C ALA A 39 39.87 15.07 -7.65
N HIS A 40 39.19 15.75 -8.57
CA HIS A 40 38.47 17.00 -8.28
C HIS A 40 37.41 16.84 -7.18
N LEU A 41 36.69 15.71 -7.15
CA LEU A 41 35.77 15.37 -6.06
C LEU A 41 36.49 15.16 -4.72
N ILE A 42 37.65 14.47 -4.73
CA ILE A 42 38.43 14.21 -3.52
C ILE A 42 38.98 15.53 -2.97
N ASP A 43 39.54 16.40 -3.82
CA ASP A 43 39.99 17.76 -3.47
C ASP A 43 38.86 18.58 -2.82
N ASP A 44 37.63 18.47 -3.34
CA ASP A 44 36.49 19.19 -2.77
C ASP A 44 35.96 18.63 -1.44
N ARG A 45 36.27 17.38 -1.11
CA ARG A 45 35.81 16.71 0.11
C ARG A 45 36.84 16.68 1.23
N VAL A 46 38.12 16.83 0.91
CA VAL A 46 39.23 16.59 1.83
C VAL A 46 39.99 17.91 2.09
N PRO A 47 39.72 18.59 3.22
CA PRO A 47 40.38 19.83 3.57
C PRO A 47 41.91 19.73 3.65
N GLU A 48 42.45 18.55 4.00
CA GLU A 48 43.87 18.26 4.11
C GLU A 48 44.61 18.43 2.77
N ILE A 49 43.96 18.10 1.65
CA ILE A 49 44.52 18.30 0.30
C ILE A 49 44.63 19.80 0.00
N ARG A 50 43.57 20.57 0.31
CA ARG A 50 43.59 22.03 0.16
C ARG A 50 44.58 22.71 1.10
N ALA A 51 44.83 22.13 2.28
CA ALA A 51 45.86 22.60 3.18
C ALA A 51 47.26 22.39 2.58
N ALA A 52 47.49 21.26 1.90
CA ALA A 52 48.75 20.99 1.19
C ALA A 52 49.05 22.01 0.09
N TYR A 53 48.03 22.60 -0.55
CA TYR A 53 48.21 23.68 -1.54
C TYR A 53 48.86 24.95 -0.97
N LYS A 54 48.85 25.13 0.35
CA LYS A 54 49.47 26.29 1.00
C LYS A 54 50.99 26.19 1.04
N ASP A 55 51.54 24.98 0.92
CA ASP A 55 52.96 24.79 0.74
C ASP A 55 53.37 25.19 -0.68
N LYS A 56 54.26 26.17 -0.78
CA LYS A 56 54.69 26.74 -2.07
C LYS A 56 55.43 25.72 -2.94
N ALA A 57 56.18 24.79 -2.35
CA ALA A 57 56.92 23.77 -3.08
C ALA A 57 55.96 22.74 -3.69
N LEU A 58 55.02 22.24 -2.88
CA LEU A 58 54.00 21.29 -3.34
C LEU A 58 53.10 21.90 -4.43
N ALA A 59 52.66 23.15 -4.23
CA ALA A 59 51.82 23.84 -5.20
C ALA A 59 52.56 24.21 -6.50
N ALA A 60 53.89 24.32 -6.47
CA ALA A 60 54.69 24.54 -7.69
C ALA A 60 54.79 23.25 -8.52
N GLU A 61 55.08 22.10 -7.88
CA GLU A 61 55.11 20.79 -8.54
C GLU A 61 53.75 20.46 -9.19
N LEU A 62 52.64 20.66 -8.47
CA LEU A 62 51.31 20.40 -9.01
C LEU A 62 50.98 21.27 -10.24
N ARG A 63 51.35 22.56 -10.22
CA ARG A 63 51.15 23.45 -11.38
C ARG A 63 51.96 23.00 -12.59
N ASP A 64 53.13 22.38 -12.37
CA ASP A 64 53.97 21.88 -13.44
C ASP A 64 53.41 20.60 -14.08
N VAL A 65 52.75 19.77 -13.27
CA VAL A 65 52.04 18.57 -13.74
C VAL A 65 50.82 18.91 -14.60
N SER A 66 50.13 20.02 -14.28
CA SER A 66 48.90 20.49 -14.93
C SER A 66 49.06 20.95 -16.38
N TYR A 67 48.02 20.73 -17.19
CA TYR A 67 47.84 21.42 -18.48
C TYR A 67 47.47 22.91 -18.33
N ASP A 68 46.82 23.29 -17.22
CA ASP A 68 46.57 24.67 -16.83
C ASP A 68 47.50 25.06 -15.68
N LYS A 69 48.65 25.65 -16.04
CA LYS A 69 49.71 26.06 -15.09
C LYS A 69 49.24 27.10 -14.06
N LYS A 70 48.05 27.70 -14.21
CA LYS A 70 47.48 28.65 -13.24
C LYS A 70 46.69 27.95 -12.13
N SER A 71 46.23 26.73 -12.35
CA SER A 71 45.35 25.99 -11.43
C SER A 71 46.10 24.86 -10.71
N VAL A 72 46.27 25.00 -9.38
CA VAL A 72 46.84 23.94 -8.52
C VAL A 72 45.89 22.74 -8.44
N SER A 73 44.58 22.98 -8.47
CA SER A 73 43.55 21.94 -8.40
C SER A 73 43.53 21.06 -9.67
N GLU A 74 43.70 21.65 -10.86
CA GLU A 74 43.90 20.86 -12.09
C GLU A 74 45.23 20.08 -12.05
N GLY A 75 46.26 20.68 -11.45
CA GLY A 75 47.53 20.00 -11.19
C GLY A 75 47.40 18.78 -10.29
N PHE A 76 46.62 18.90 -9.22
CA PHE A 76 46.29 17.79 -8.33
C PHE A 76 45.53 16.69 -9.07
N ALA A 77 44.54 17.06 -9.89
CA ALA A 77 43.75 16.09 -10.64
C ALA A 77 44.60 15.29 -11.65
N GLU A 78 45.48 15.97 -12.39
CA GLU A 78 46.44 15.32 -13.28
C GLU A 78 47.45 14.47 -12.52
N PHE A 79 47.93 14.94 -11.36
CA PHE A 79 48.81 14.16 -10.51
C PHE A 79 48.13 12.86 -10.06
N VAL A 80 46.87 12.91 -9.59
CA VAL A 80 46.14 11.70 -9.16
C VAL A 80 45.90 10.76 -10.33
N ARG A 81 45.58 11.28 -11.53
CA ARG A 81 45.49 10.47 -12.76
C ARG A 81 46.78 9.68 -12.99
N LEU A 82 47.93 10.36 -12.94
CA LEU A 82 49.24 9.72 -13.08
C LEU A 82 49.53 8.76 -11.91
N PHE A 83 49.25 9.16 -10.68
CA PHE A 83 49.47 8.33 -9.49
C PHE A 83 48.73 6.98 -9.55
N LEU A 84 47.52 6.97 -10.13
CA LEU A 84 46.71 5.76 -10.28
C LEU A 84 47.07 4.90 -11.49
N THR A 85 47.61 5.51 -12.56
CA THR A 85 47.83 4.82 -13.84
C THR A 85 49.30 4.58 -14.18
N GLN A 86 50.16 5.54 -13.84
CA GLN A 86 51.59 5.63 -14.16
C GLN A 86 52.36 6.16 -12.94
N PRO A 87 52.44 5.38 -11.84
CA PRO A 87 52.95 5.88 -10.56
C PRO A 87 54.42 6.32 -10.58
N GLU A 88 55.24 5.73 -11.46
CA GLU A 88 56.64 6.13 -11.63
C GLU A 88 56.75 7.53 -12.27
N GLU A 89 55.91 7.84 -13.25
CA GLU A 89 55.86 9.17 -13.87
C GLU A 89 55.35 10.22 -12.88
N ALA A 90 54.35 9.88 -12.06
CA ALA A 90 53.88 10.76 -10.99
C ALA A 90 55.00 11.10 -10.00
N ALA A 91 55.81 10.11 -9.61
CA ALA A 91 56.95 10.30 -8.72
C ALA A 91 58.07 11.13 -9.34
N ALA A 92 58.31 10.99 -10.65
CA ALA A 92 59.32 11.77 -11.37
C ALA A 92 58.91 13.24 -11.56
N ARG A 93 57.65 13.51 -11.86
CA ARG A 93 57.16 14.87 -12.17
C ARG A 93 56.82 15.70 -10.93
N ALA A 94 56.45 15.07 -9.82
CA ALA A 94 56.12 15.75 -8.57
C ALA A 94 56.62 14.95 -7.35
N PRO A 95 57.94 14.90 -7.12
CA PRO A 95 58.54 14.03 -6.11
C PRO A 95 58.14 14.40 -4.68
N ALA A 96 58.09 15.70 -4.33
CA ALA A 96 57.71 16.12 -2.99
C ALA A 96 56.22 15.86 -2.73
N PHE A 97 55.36 16.14 -3.72
CA PHE A 97 53.93 15.85 -3.61
C PHE A 97 53.62 14.35 -3.59
N ASN A 98 54.37 13.53 -4.34
CA ASN A 98 54.22 12.08 -4.30
C ASN A 98 54.58 11.49 -2.93
N SER A 99 55.63 12.01 -2.27
CA SER A 99 55.94 11.62 -0.89
C SER A 99 54.79 11.96 0.06
N TRP A 100 54.25 13.18 -0.05
CA TRP A 100 53.09 13.62 0.73
C TRP A 100 51.85 12.74 0.47
N MET A 101 51.54 12.44 -0.80
CA MET A 101 50.38 11.62 -1.16
C MET A 101 50.50 10.20 -0.62
N ASN A 102 51.70 9.59 -0.66
CA ASN A 102 51.92 8.26 -0.10
C ASN A 102 51.70 8.23 1.43
N GLN A 103 52.07 9.30 2.15
CA GLN A 103 51.75 9.43 3.58
C GLN A 103 50.24 9.61 3.79
N PHE A 104 49.61 10.47 2.98
CA PHE A 104 48.17 10.73 3.04
C PHE A 104 47.34 9.44 2.86
N VAL A 105 47.65 8.61 1.86
CA VAL A 105 46.91 7.36 1.61
C VAL A 105 47.18 6.26 2.64
N GLN A 106 48.23 6.36 3.44
CA GLN A 106 48.46 5.42 4.55
C GLN A 106 47.68 5.82 5.81
N GLY A 107 47.49 7.13 6.04
CA GLY A 107 46.81 7.64 7.25
C GLY A 107 45.33 8.01 7.08
N HIS A 108 44.84 8.22 5.85
CA HIS A 108 43.48 8.74 5.62
C HIS A 108 42.45 7.64 5.33
N GLN A 109 41.18 7.85 5.72
CA GLN A 109 40.08 6.90 5.51
C GLN A 109 39.83 6.51 4.02
N TYR A 110 40.20 7.38 3.08
CA TYR A 110 40.10 7.10 1.63
C TYR A 110 41.30 6.33 1.09
N GLY A 111 42.39 6.26 1.86
CA GLY A 111 43.64 5.63 1.49
C GLY A 111 43.51 4.21 0.93
N PRO A 112 42.86 3.27 1.65
CA PRO A 112 42.66 1.90 1.17
C PRO A 112 41.93 1.83 -0.19
N ALA A 113 40.94 2.70 -0.41
CA ALA A 113 40.19 2.75 -1.67
C ALA A 113 41.04 3.30 -2.82
N ILE A 114 41.85 4.33 -2.56
CA ILE A 114 42.78 4.94 -3.53
C ILE A 114 43.86 3.92 -3.91
N LEU A 115 44.44 3.21 -2.94
CA LEU A 115 45.43 2.16 -3.17
C LEU A 115 44.86 0.99 -3.98
N LYS A 116 43.66 0.54 -3.64
CA LYS A 116 42.95 -0.49 -4.42
C LYS A 116 42.65 -0.04 -5.84
N ALA A 117 42.30 1.23 -6.04
CA ALA A 117 42.11 1.79 -7.38
C ALA A 117 43.43 1.83 -8.16
N ARG A 118 44.54 2.22 -7.53
CA ARG A 118 45.88 2.21 -8.12
C ARG A 118 46.28 0.80 -8.55
N GLU A 119 46.13 -0.18 -7.66
CA GLU A 119 46.42 -1.59 -7.96
C GLU A 119 45.55 -2.09 -9.12
N GLY A 120 44.24 -1.86 -9.08
CA GLY A 120 43.33 -2.29 -10.14
C GLY A 120 43.60 -1.62 -11.49
N MET A 121 43.89 -0.32 -11.50
CA MET A 121 44.20 0.42 -12.74
C MET A 121 45.55 0.00 -13.32
N THR A 122 46.61 -0.07 -12.50
CA THR A 122 47.93 -0.53 -12.95
C THR A 122 47.88 -1.97 -13.46
N ALA A 123 47.16 -2.87 -12.76
CA ALA A 123 46.94 -4.24 -13.23
C ALA A 123 46.18 -4.28 -14.56
N TRP A 124 45.15 -3.44 -14.74
CA TRP A 124 44.37 -3.39 -15.98
C TRP A 124 45.19 -2.83 -17.16
N PHE A 125 45.93 -1.74 -16.95
CA PHE A 125 46.80 -1.16 -17.98
C PHE A 125 47.99 -2.07 -18.32
N GLY A 126 48.49 -2.83 -17.34
CA GLY A 126 49.58 -3.81 -17.52
C GLY A 126 49.18 -5.12 -18.22
N GLN A 127 47.89 -5.38 -18.43
CA GLN A 127 47.42 -6.56 -19.18
C GLN A 127 47.81 -6.52 -20.66
N GLU A 128 47.77 -7.67 -21.34
CA GLU A 128 47.82 -7.71 -22.79
C GLU A 128 46.57 -7.07 -23.41
N ALA A 129 46.69 -6.57 -24.64
CA ALA A 129 45.59 -5.90 -25.33
C ALA A 129 44.35 -6.81 -25.47
N ILE A 130 44.55 -8.13 -25.64
CA ILE A 130 43.46 -9.10 -25.78
C ILE A 130 42.69 -9.30 -24.48
N ASP A 131 43.35 -9.28 -23.32
CA ASP A 131 42.69 -9.45 -22.03
C ASP A 131 41.92 -8.20 -21.61
N ARG A 132 42.45 -7.01 -21.92
CA ARG A 132 41.68 -5.76 -21.85
C ARG A 132 40.48 -5.74 -22.79
N ALA A 133 40.55 -6.42 -23.93
CA ALA A 133 39.41 -6.57 -24.84
C ALA A 133 38.36 -7.53 -24.26
N ARG A 134 38.81 -8.68 -23.72
CA ARG A 134 37.94 -9.65 -23.02
C ARG A 134 37.23 -9.02 -21.83
N SER A 135 37.91 -8.18 -21.05
CA SER A 135 37.33 -7.49 -19.90
C SER A 135 36.19 -6.53 -20.26
N LYS A 136 36.03 -6.17 -21.53
CA LYS A 136 34.94 -5.31 -22.04
C LYS A 136 33.71 -6.09 -22.48
N ILE A 137 33.75 -7.43 -22.41
CA ILE A 137 32.70 -8.33 -22.89
C ILE A 137 32.03 -9.03 -21.71
N GLY A 138 30.73 -8.78 -21.52
CA GLY A 138 29.92 -9.39 -20.45
C GLY A 138 29.91 -8.60 -19.14
N VAL A 139 29.03 -9.02 -18.22
CA VAL A 139 28.91 -8.45 -16.88
C VAL A 139 29.17 -9.56 -15.87
N GLN A 140 30.27 -9.48 -15.13
CA GLN A 140 30.52 -10.33 -13.97
C GLN A 140 30.21 -9.51 -12.72
N THR A 141 29.08 -9.78 -12.07
CA THR A 141 28.74 -9.17 -10.78
C THR A 141 29.01 -10.17 -9.67
N PRO A 142 29.89 -9.88 -8.70
CA PRO A 142 30.13 -10.75 -7.56
C PRO A 142 28.84 -11.01 -6.75
N ILE A 143 28.64 -12.25 -6.31
CA ILE A 143 27.43 -12.69 -5.56
C ILE A 143 27.21 -11.83 -4.30
N ASN A 144 28.28 -11.40 -3.63
CA ASN A 144 28.20 -10.57 -2.42
C ASN A 144 27.63 -9.16 -2.69
N GLU A 145 27.96 -8.54 -3.83
CA GLU A 145 27.34 -7.26 -4.25
C GLU A 145 25.87 -7.45 -4.67
N ALA A 146 25.55 -8.60 -5.26
CA ALA A 146 24.17 -8.96 -5.56
C ALA A 146 23.32 -9.16 -4.28
N LEU A 147 23.91 -9.59 -3.17
CA LEU A 147 23.25 -9.84 -1.88
C LEU A 147 23.17 -8.60 -0.96
N ALA A 148 24.17 -7.71 -0.95
CA ALA A 148 24.23 -6.56 -0.04
C ALA A 148 23.05 -5.56 -0.19
N GLY A 149 22.45 -5.48 -1.38
CA GLY A 149 21.28 -4.64 -1.64
C GLY A 149 19.92 -5.35 -1.52
N LEU A 150 19.90 -6.62 -1.09
CA LEU A 150 18.68 -7.44 -1.09
C LEU A 150 17.64 -6.92 -0.08
N ARG A 151 18.07 -6.48 1.11
CA ARG A 151 17.18 -5.92 2.16
C ARG A 151 16.46 -4.67 1.68
N ASP A 152 17.18 -3.71 1.09
CA ASP A 152 16.60 -2.45 0.61
C ASP A 152 15.74 -2.67 -0.63
N ARG A 153 16.14 -3.60 -1.52
CA ARG A 153 15.34 -4.02 -2.66
C ARG A 153 14.04 -4.69 -2.23
N LEU A 154 14.12 -5.62 -1.29
CA LEU A 154 12.99 -6.33 -0.71
C LEU A 154 12.07 -5.33 0.00
N ARG A 155 12.61 -4.42 0.82
CA ARG A 155 11.84 -3.35 1.46
C ARG A 155 11.14 -2.46 0.43
N GLN A 156 11.83 -2.04 -0.63
CA GLN A 156 11.20 -1.20 -1.66
C GLN A 156 10.11 -1.94 -2.42
N SER A 157 10.31 -3.21 -2.77
CA SER A 157 9.31 -4.00 -3.48
C SER A 157 8.12 -4.38 -2.58
N VAL A 158 8.38 -4.69 -1.30
CA VAL A 158 7.42 -5.34 -0.38
C VAL A 158 6.73 -4.34 0.56
N VAL A 159 7.38 -3.22 0.91
CA VAL A 159 6.96 -2.36 2.04
C VAL A 159 6.72 -0.91 1.62
N ASP A 160 7.63 -0.31 0.86
CA ASP A 160 7.54 1.08 0.42
C ASP A 160 8.19 1.29 -0.95
N ASP A 161 7.38 1.39 -2.00
CA ASP A 161 7.88 1.61 -3.36
C ASP A 161 8.58 2.96 -3.54
N LEU A 162 8.37 3.92 -2.63
CA LEU A 162 9.02 5.23 -2.57
C LEU A 162 10.27 5.25 -1.66
N HIS A 163 10.72 4.10 -1.13
CA HIS A 163 11.83 4.03 -0.18
C HIS A 163 13.13 4.67 -0.70
N GLY A 164 13.40 4.58 -2.01
CA GLY A 164 14.54 5.24 -2.62
C GLY A 164 14.54 6.77 -2.41
N ILE A 165 13.37 7.42 -2.51
CA ILE A 165 13.22 8.86 -2.28
C ILE A 165 13.39 9.20 -0.80
N TYR A 166 12.82 8.37 0.10
CA TYR A 166 12.99 8.52 1.55
C TYR A 166 14.48 8.50 1.95
N ARG A 167 15.22 7.51 1.46
CA ARG A 167 16.66 7.40 1.74
C ARG A 167 17.44 8.56 1.14
N MET A 168 17.14 8.92 -0.11
CA MET A 168 17.77 10.08 -0.76
C MET A 168 17.60 11.34 0.07
N GLU A 169 16.38 11.63 0.54
CA GLU A 169 16.12 12.83 1.32
C GLU A 169 16.85 12.83 2.66
N ARG A 170 16.83 11.71 3.39
CA ARG A 170 17.57 11.58 4.65
C ARG A 170 19.07 11.72 4.46
N ASP A 171 19.65 11.06 3.47
CA ASP A 171 21.09 11.13 3.19
C ASP A 171 21.52 12.56 2.87
N LEU A 172 20.68 13.32 2.15
CA LEU A 172 20.97 14.70 1.77
C LEU A 172 20.64 15.73 2.87
N LYS A 173 19.80 15.39 3.85
CA LYS A 173 19.35 16.28 4.94
C LYS A 173 19.85 15.86 6.32
N GLY A 174 20.94 15.12 6.41
CA GLY A 174 21.56 14.79 7.71
C GLY A 174 20.77 13.82 8.57
N GLY A 175 19.97 12.94 7.94
CA GLY A 175 19.23 11.88 8.61
C GLY A 175 17.74 12.15 8.80
N GLU A 176 17.22 13.31 8.38
CA GLU A 176 15.83 13.73 8.57
C GLU A 176 15.04 13.84 7.25
N VAL A 177 13.71 13.84 7.33
CA VAL A 177 12.81 14.10 6.20
C VAL A 177 12.18 15.47 6.42
N ALA A 178 12.24 16.35 5.42
CA ALA A 178 11.70 17.69 5.57
C ALA A 178 10.15 17.67 5.55
N PRO A 179 9.49 18.44 6.42
CA PRO A 179 8.04 18.65 6.34
C PRO A 179 7.64 19.18 4.96
N ALA A 180 6.61 18.56 4.37
CA ALA A 180 6.19 18.81 2.99
C ALA A 180 7.30 18.67 1.93
N GLY A 181 8.36 17.90 2.25
CA GLY A 181 9.53 17.64 1.42
C GLY A 181 9.27 16.73 0.22
N ALA A 182 10.34 16.20 -0.37
CA ALA A 182 10.28 15.42 -1.60
C ALA A 182 9.54 14.09 -1.40
N TYR A 183 9.85 13.37 -0.31
CA TYR A 183 9.24 12.11 0.06
C TYR A 183 7.76 12.26 0.45
N GLU A 184 7.43 13.25 1.29
CA GLU A 184 6.04 13.50 1.69
C GLU A 184 5.18 13.88 0.49
N SER A 185 5.68 14.73 -0.40
CA SER A 185 4.96 15.12 -1.62
C SER A 185 4.76 13.93 -2.57
N ALA A 186 5.76 13.05 -2.71
CA ALA A 186 5.62 11.81 -3.47
C ALA A 186 4.56 10.88 -2.86
N ARG A 187 4.48 10.80 -1.52
CA ARG A 187 3.44 10.05 -0.81
C ARG A 187 2.05 10.65 -1.00
N LEU A 188 1.91 11.98 -0.90
CA LEU A 188 0.64 12.69 -1.10
C LEU A 188 0.15 12.61 -2.55
N SER A 189 1.06 12.53 -3.54
CA SER A 189 0.70 12.36 -4.95
C SER A 189 -0.11 11.10 -5.25
N ARG A 190 -0.08 10.11 -4.36
CA ARG A 190 -0.89 8.90 -4.45
C ARG A 190 -2.40 9.16 -4.32
N ALA A 191 -2.78 10.32 -3.78
CA ALA A 191 -4.17 10.75 -3.63
C ALA A 191 -4.63 11.71 -4.75
N SER A 192 -3.88 11.82 -5.87
CA SER A 192 -4.29 12.65 -7.01
C SER A 192 -5.72 12.38 -7.46
N GLN A 193 -6.14 11.11 -7.45
CA GLN A 193 -7.49 10.68 -7.82
C GLN A 193 -8.55 11.17 -6.81
N SER A 194 -8.22 11.25 -5.52
CA SER A 194 -9.11 11.82 -4.49
C SER A 194 -9.23 13.33 -4.64
N ILE A 195 -8.15 14.02 -5.03
CA ILE A 195 -8.17 15.45 -5.33
C ILE A 195 -9.04 15.70 -6.56
N ALA A 196 -8.98 14.83 -7.58
CA ALA A 196 -9.84 14.91 -8.75
C ALA A 196 -11.33 14.68 -8.43
N ASP A 197 -11.66 13.69 -7.58
CA ASP A 197 -13.03 13.51 -7.08
C ASP A 197 -13.49 14.71 -6.25
N GLY A 198 -12.62 15.24 -5.38
CA GLY A 198 -12.86 16.49 -4.67
C GLY A 198 -13.11 17.67 -5.62
N ALA A 199 -12.42 17.70 -6.78
CA ALA A 199 -12.63 18.74 -7.78
C ALA A 199 -14.01 18.69 -8.43
N ILE A 200 -14.51 17.46 -8.65
CA ILE A 200 -15.84 17.19 -9.17
C ILE A 200 -16.91 17.55 -8.14
N ARG A 201 -16.66 17.34 -6.84
CA ARG A 201 -17.65 17.55 -5.77
C ARG A 201 -17.67 18.96 -5.18
N TRP A 202 -16.51 19.58 -4.99
CA TRP A 202 -16.35 20.74 -4.11
C TRP A 202 -15.69 21.96 -4.76
N GLY A 203 -15.25 21.86 -6.02
CA GLY A 203 -14.65 22.97 -6.76
C GLY A 203 -13.20 22.69 -7.16
N TYR A 204 -12.63 23.48 -8.06
CA TYR A 204 -11.28 23.23 -8.56
C TYR A 204 -10.21 23.42 -7.47
N PRO A 205 -9.09 22.66 -7.50
CA PRO A 205 -8.00 22.84 -6.55
C PRO A 205 -7.25 24.15 -6.82
N GLU A 206 -6.86 24.85 -5.76
CA GLU A 206 -6.02 26.05 -5.79
C GLU A 206 -4.81 25.83 -4.88
N LYS A 207 -3.63 26.28 -5.31
CA LYS A 207 -2.41 26.27 -4.50
C LYS A 207 -2.28 27.59 -3.74
N LYS A 208 -2.21 27.52 -2.41
CA LYS A 208 -1.96 28.66 -1.52
C LYS A 208 -0.48 29.04 -1.47
N ALA A 209 -0.19 30.21 -0.91
CA ALA A 209 1.17 30.74 -0.75
C ALA A 209 2.07 29.85 0.12
N ASP A 210 1.51 29.19 1.14
CA ASP A 210 2.20 28.23 2.03
C ASP A 210 2.44 26.86 1.37
N GLY A 211 2.10 26.71 0.09
CA GLY A 211 2.24 25.47 -0.68
C GLY A 211 1.13 24.44 -0.46
N SER A 212 0.17 24.71 0.43
CA SER A 212 -0.99 23.86 0.66
C SER A 212 -2.06 24.03 -0.42
N PHE A 213 -2.97 23.06 -0.52
CA PHE A 213 -4.07 23.06 -1.49
C PHE A 213 -5.40 23.28 -0.79
N THR A 214 -6.35 23.89 -1.49
CA THR A 214 -7.75 24.03 -1.08
C THR A 214 -8.66 23.92 -2.30
N PHE A 215 -9.95 23.70 -2.09
CA PHE A 215 -10.95 23.71 -3.18
C PHE A 215 -11.64 25.07 -3.23
N LYS A 216 -11.85 25.58 -4.46
CA LYS A 216 -12.45 26.89 -4.70
C LYS A 216 -13.51 26.82 -5.80
N GLY A 217 -14.53 27.67 -5.67
CA GLY A 217 -15.66 27.71 -6.59
C GLY A 217 -16.59 26.51 -6.44
N LYS A 218 -17.46 26.30 -7.42
CA LYS A 218 -18.43 25.20 -7.45
C LYS A 218 -17.81 23.94 -8.04
N GLY A 219 -18.15 22.78 -7.47
CA GLY A 219 -17.82 21.49 -8.06
C GLY A 219 -18.66 21.22 -9.31
N LEU A 220 -18.17 20.34 -10.19
CA LEU A 220 -18.90 19.92 -11.38
C LEU A 220 -20.30 19.33 -11.05
N GLU A 221 -20.43 18.59 -9.95
CA GLU A 221 -21.75 18.10 -9.47
C GLU A 221 -22.73 19.26 -9.21
N GLU A 222 -22.28 20.30 -8.52
CA GLU A 222 -23.10 21.47 -8.21
C GLU A 222 -23.43 22.29 -9.46
N ILE A 223 -22.50 22.39 -10.41
CA ILE A 223 -22.68 23.10 -11.69
C ILE A 223 -23.75 22.42 -12.55
N LEU A 224 -23.76 21.09 -12.60
CA LEU A 224 -24.70 20.32 -13.42
C LEU A 224 -26.05 20.09 -12.74
N LYS A 225 -26.15 20.33 -11.42
CA LYS A 225 -27.39 20.20 -10.63
C LYS A 225 -28.62 20.82 -11.30
N PRO A 226 -28.61 22.07 -11.78
CA PRO A 226 -29.81 22.72 -12.31
C PRO A 226 -30.29 22.11 -13.63
N VAL A 227 -29.45 21.31 -14.30
CA VAL A 227 -29.74 20.70 -15.61
C VAL A 227 -29.80 19.17 -15.55
N ALA A 228 -29.77 18.59 -14.35
CA ALA A 228 -29.65 17.15 -14.15
C ALA A 228 -30.83 16.34 -14.70
N GLU A 229 -32.05 16.87 -14.65
CA GLU A 229 -33.25 16.17 -15.17
C GLU A 229 -33.18 15.90 -16.68
N LYS A 230 -32.55 16.81 -17.43
CA LYS A 230 -32.31 16.69 -18.88
C LYS A 230 -30.82 16.80 -19.17
N LEU A 231 -30.01 16.02 -18.45
CA LEU A 231 -28.56 16.09 -18.51
C LEU A 231 -28.02 15.82 -19.92
N ASN A 232 -28.55 14.83 -20.64
CA ASN A 232 -28.10 14.51 -21.99
C ASN A 232 -28.32 15.69 -22.95
N ASP A 233 -29.48 16.36 -22.90
CA ASP A 233 -29.76 17.56 -23.70
C ASP A 233 -28.83 18.72 -23.33
N ALA A 234 -28.53 18.88 -22.04
CA ALA A 234 -27.60 19.92 -21.57
C ALA A 234 -26.18 19.66 -22.08
N LEU A 235 -25.73 18.40 -22.05
CA LEU A 235 -24.43 18.00 -22.61
C LEU A 235 -24.40 18.18 -24.13
N LEU A 236 -25.48 17.88 -24.85
CA LEU A 236 -25.61 18.18 -26.28
C LEU A 236 -25.54 19.68 -26.56
N TYR A 237 -26.20 20.51 -25.74
CA TYR A 237 -26.08 21.96 -25.84
C TYR A 237 -24.62 22.42 -25.66
N PHE A 238 -23.89 21.86 -24.69
CA PHE A 238 -22.48 22.17 -24.46
C PHE A 238 -21.60 21.77 -25.65
N VAL A 239 -21.87 20.60 -26.23
CA VAL A 239 -21.22 20.12 -27.47
C VAL A 239 -21.50 21.10 -28.61
N GLY A 240 -22.75 21.52 -28.82
CA GLY A 240 -23.13 22.49 -29.85
C GLY A 240 -22.38 23.82 -29.71
N ARG A 241 -22.24 24.33 -28.48
CA ARG A 241 -21.47 25.56 -28.19
C ARG A 241 -20.00 25.42 -28.56
N ALA A 242 -19.38 24.31 -28.16
CA ALA A 242 -17.97 24.04 -28.44
C ALA A 242 -17.70 23.74 -29.93
N ALA A 243 -18.61 23.00 -30.59
CA ALA A 243 -18.53 22.69 -32.01
C ALA A 243 -18.73 23.94 -32.89
N ASN A 244 -19.63 24.85 -32.50
CA ASN A 244 -19.83 26.12 -33.21
C ASN A 244 -18.56 27.00 -33.19
N GLU A 245 -17.87 27.08 -32.04
CA GLU A 245 -16.58 27.77 -31.94
C GLU A 245 -15.52 27.10 -32.83
N LEU A 246 -15.44 25.76 -32.83
CA LEU A 246 -14.51 25.02 -33.67
C LEU A 246 -14.81 25.16 -35.17
N MET A 247 -16.08 25.19 -35.56
CA MET A 247 -16.50 25.37 -36.94
C MET A 247 -16.10 26.75 -37.45
N GLY A 248 -16.27 27.80 -36.63
CA GLY A 248 -15.78 29.15 -36.96
C GLY A 248 -14.25 29.24 -37.11
N GLN A 249 -13.52 28.30 -36.50
CA GLN A 249 -12.05 28.18 -36.62
C GLN A 249 -11.62 27.24 -37.76
N GLY A 250 -12.56 26.66 -38.53
CA GLY A 250 -12.26 25.67 -39.57
C GLY A 250 -11.76 24.33 -39.04
N ARG A 251 -12.03 24.00 -37.76
CA ARG A 251 -11.51 22.81 -37.05
C ARG A 251 -12.56 21.77 -36.68
N GLU A 252 -13.83 22.05 -36.98
CA GLU A 252 -14.93 21.08 -36.79
C GLU A 252 -15.14 20.28 -38.09
N HIS A 253 -15.08 18.95 -37.97
CA HIS A 253 -15.17 18.02 -39.10
C HIS A 253 -16.07 16.81 -38.79
N LEU A 254 -16.63 16.72 -37.58
CA LEU A 254 -17.57 15.67 -37.20
C LEU A 254 -19.02 16.14 -37.42
N PHE A 255 -19.38 17.31 -36.91
CA PHE A 255 -20.75 17.81 -36.95
C PHE A 255 -20.98 18.78 -38.11
N THR A 256 -22.09 18.59 -38.81
CA THR A 256 -22.58 19.52 -39.83
C THR A 256 -23.15 20.79 -39.19
N ARG A 257 -23.26 21.86 -39.99
CA ARG A 257 -23.86 23.13 -39.53
C ARG A 257 -25.28 22.94 -38.99
N GLY A 258 -26.10 22.12 -39.67
CA GLY A 258 -27.48 21.84 -39.26
C GLY A 258 -27.57 21.12 -37.91
N GLU A 259 -26.68 20.16 -37.64
CA GLU A 259 -26.60 19.46 -36.35
C GLU A 259 -26.15 20.40 -35.22
N ILE A 260 -25.18 21.27 -35.48
CA ILE A 260 -24.74 22.29 -34.52
C ILE A 260 -25.89 23.24 -34.19
N ASP A 261 -26.60 23.74 -35.19
CA ASP A 261 -27.73 24.64 -34.97
C ASP A 261 -28.87 23.92 -34.21
N ALA A 262 -29.10 22.63 -34.46
CA ALA A 262 -30.05 21.82 -33.68
C ALA A 262 -29.65 21.69 -32.20
N MET A 263 -28.37 21.40 -31.92
CA MET A 263 -27.86 21.35 -30.55
C MET A 263 -27.95 22.72 -29.85
N LEU A 264 -27.69 23.82 -30.56
CA LEU A 264 -27.80 25.18 -30.02
C LEU A 264 -29.25 25.59 -29.71
N ARG A 265 -30.25 25.02 -30.40
CA ARG A 265 -31.68 25.24 -30.08
C ARG A 265 -32.11 24.63 -28.74
N LEU A 266 -31.32 23.73 -28.16
CA LEU A 266 -31.52 23.23 -26.79
C LEU A 266 -31.18 24.29 -25.72
N ARG A 267 -31.06 25.57 -26.07
CA ARG A 267 -30.72 26.63 -25.13
C ARG A 267 -31.80 26.82 -24.07
N THR A 268 -31.39 26.91 -22.80
CA THR A 268 -32.18 27.47 -21.69
C THR A 268 -31.29 28.35 -20.82
N PRO A 269 -31.85 29.28 -20.02
CA PRO A 269 -31.06 30.09 -19.08
C PRO A 269 -30.21 29.26 -18.11
N GLU A 270 -30.73 28.12 -17.66
CA GLU A 270 -30.05 27.19 -16.76
C GLU A 270 -28.85 26.52 -17.45
N ARG A 271 -29.02 26.11 -18.72
CA ARG A 271 -27.94 25.51 -19.53
C ARG A 271 -26.84 26.53 -19.86
N ASP A 272 -27.21 27.77 -20.18
CA ASP A 272 -26.26 28.87 -20.37
C ASP A 272 -25.42 29.12 -19.11
N LYS A 273 -26.08 29.21 -17.96
CA LYS A 273 -25.43 29.41 -16.66
C LYS A 273 -24.51 28.24 -16.31
N ALA A 274 -25.00 27.00 -16.44
CA ALA A 274 -24.22 25.81 -16.16
C ALA A 274 -22.97 25.72 -17.06
N PHE A 275 -23.08 26.07 -18.34
CA PHE A 275 -21.93 26.09 -19.24
C PHE A 275 -20.91 27.17 -18.84
N ALA A 276 -21.35 28.39 -18.50
CA ALA A 276 -20.46 29.45 -18.03
C ALA A 276 -19.74 29.11 -16.72
N GLU A 277 -20.45 28.48 -15.78
CA GLU A 277 -19.86 27.98 -14.53
C GLU A 277 -18.87 26.83 -14.80
N TYR A 278 -19.17 25.93 -15.74
CA TYR A 278 -18.24 24.90 -16.20
C TYR A 278 -16.96 25.50 -16.81
N GLN A 279 -17.08 26.54 -17.64
CA GLN A 279 -15.91 27.23 -18.20
C GLN A 279 -15.02 27.83 -17.11
N THR A 280 -15.62 28.39 -16.05
CA THR A 280 -14.90 28.89 -14.88
C THR A 280 -14.20 27.77 -14.12
N TRP A 281 -14.89 26.64 -13.91
CA TRP A 281 -14.31 25.47 -13.25
C TRP A 281 -13.14 24.89 -14.05
N ASN A 282 -13.31 24.70 -15.36
CA ASN A 282 -12.25 24.22 -16.25
C ASN A 282 -11.04 25.16 -16.26
N LYS A 283 -11.26 26.49 -16.27
CA LYS A 283 -10.17 27.46 -16.13
C LYS A 283 -9.40 27.27 -14.83
N GLY A 284 -10.07 27.04 -13.70
CA GLY A 284 -9.42 26.78 -12.41
C GLY A 284 -8.57 25.51 -12.41
N ILE A 285 -9.01 24.44 -13.09
CA ILE A 285 -8.21 23.22 -13.28
C ILE A 285 -6.92 23.52 -14.09
N LEU A 286 -7.04 24.33 -15.13
CA LEU A 286 -5.90 24.76 -15.94
C LEU A 286 -4.94 25.66 -15.16
N ASP A 287 -5.47 26.57 -14.32
CA ASP A 287 -4.67 27.44 -13.43
C ASP A 287 -3.86 26.60 -12.44
N PHE A 288 -4.47 25.58 -11.86
CA PHE A 288 -3.77 24.63 -11.00
C PHE A 288 -2.65 23.89 -11.75
N ALA A 289 -2.92 23.42 -12.97
CA ALA A 289 -1.93 22.72 -13.77
C ALA A 289 -0.76 23.62 -14.20
N GLU A 290 -1.04 24.89 -14.50
CA GLU A 290 -0.02 25.91 -14.75
C GLU A 290 0.82 26.17 -13.50
N ALA A 291 0.20 26.34 -12.33
CA ALA A 291 0.88 26.56 -11.06
C ALA A 291 1.81 25.40 -10.65
N GLN A 292 1.48 24.17 -11.06
CA GLN A 292 2.33 22.99 -10.87
C GLN A 292 3.39 22.80 -11.96
N GLY A 293 3.46 23.70 -12.94
CA GLY A 293 4.44 23.70 -14.02
C GLY A 293 4.18 22.68 -15.12
N VAL A 294 2.97 22.10 -15.14
CA VAL A 294 2.54 21.12 -16.13
C VAL A 294 2.15 21.80 -17.44
N ILE A 295 1.49 22.96 -17.37
CA ILE A 295 1.13 23.76 -18.54
C ILE A 295 2.13 24.91 -18.73
N ASN A 296 2.43 25.22 -19.99
CA ASN A 296 3.19 26.41 -20.36
C ASN A 296 2.27 27.64 -20.39
N PRO A 297 2.52 28.70 -19.59
CA PRO A 297 1.68 29.89 -19.53
C PRO A 297 1.55 30.63 -20.87
N GLU A 298 2.64 30.72 -21.64
CA GLU A 298 2.67 31.43 -22.93
C GLU A 298 1.85 30.68 -23.97
N SER A 299 2.08 29.36 -24.09
CA SER A 299 1.32 28.52 -25.02
C SER A 299 -0.15 28.51 -24.66
N ARG A 300 -0.49 28.47 -23.36
CA ARG A 300 -1.89 28.47 -22.89
C ARG A 300 -2.68 29.67 -23.41
N ARG A 301 -2.10 30.86 -23.38
CA ARG A 301 -2.76 32.08 -23.89
C ARG A 301 -3.14 31.97 -25.37
N LEU A 302 -2.43 31.14 -26.14
CA LEU A 302 -2.64 30.96 -27.58
C LEU A 302 -3.71 29.92 -27.92
N TRP A 303 -3.95 28.91 -27.06
CA TRP A 303 -4.92 27.84 -27.32
C TRP A 303 -6.12 27.82 -26.36
N GLN A 304 -6.13 28.66 -25.32
CA GLN A 304 -7.24 28.74 -24.39
C GLN A 304 -8.50 29.21 -25.13
N ARG A 305 -9.55 28.39 -25.04
CA ARG A 305 -10.82 28.60 -25.73
C ARG A 305 -11.87 29.18 -24.80
N THR A 306 -12.78 29.96 -25.37
CA THR A 306 -13.89 30.57 -24.62
C THR A 306 -15.03 29.58 -24.45
N GLN A 307 -15.23 28.65 -25.39
CA GLN A 307 -16.27 27.60 -25.36
C GLN A 307 -15.63 26.21 -25.40
N TYR A 308 -14.74 25.94 -24.44
CA TYR A 308 -13.98 24.69 -24.37
C TYR A 308 -14.84 23.50 -23.93
N LEU A 309 -14.69 22.36 -24.60
CA LEU A 309 -15.17 21.06 -24.11
C LEU A 309 -14.21 19.97 -24.62
N PRO A 310 -13.83 18.98 -23.79
CA PRO A 310 -12.91 17.92 -24.22
C PRO A 310 -13.61 16.94 -25.17
N PHE A 311 -13.15 16.89 -26.42
CA PHE A 311 -13.66 16.03 -27.49
C PHE A 311 -12.77 14.79 -27.69
N HIS A 312 -12.57 13.98 -26.63
CA HIS A 312 -11.82 12.73 -26.78
C HIS A 312 -12.61 11.73 -27.65
N ARG A 313 -11.93 11.12 -28.63
CA ARG A 313 -12.54 10.23 -29.63
C ARG A 313 -12.62 8.78 -29.12
N ALA A 314 -13.59 8.02 -29.61
CA ALA A 314 -13.79 6.62 -29.23
C ALA A 314 -12.57 5.74 -29.57
N GLY A 315 -11.99 5.93 -30.77
CA GLY A 315 -10.87 5.17 -31.31
C GLY A 315 -9.48 5.56 -30.78
N GLN A 316 -9.35 6.70 -30.08
CA GLN A 316 -8.05 7.12 -29.54
C GLN A 316 -7.61 6.20 -28.40
N PRO A 317 -6.51 5.43 -28.53
CA PRO A 317 -5.99 4.65 -27.43
C PRO A 317 -5.57 5.60 -26.29
N GLY A 318 -6.18 5.42 -25.12
CA GLY A 318 -5.80 6.12 -23.89
C GLY A 318 -4.48 5.56 -23.37
N GLY A 319 -3.36 5.92 -23.99
CA GLY A 319 -2.05 5.38 -23.68
C GLY A 319 -1.01 6.47 -23.48
N LEU A 320 -0.53 6.63 -22.26
CA LEU A 320 0.73 7.32 -21.96
C LEU A 320 1.90 6.47 -22.48
N LYS A 321 2.21 6.57 -23.79
CA LYS A 321 3.51 6.13 -24.31
C LYS A 321 4.52 7.26 -24.07
N GLY A 322 5.48 7.04 -23.19
CA GLY A 322 6.54 7.99 -22.84
C GLY A 322 7.36 7.52 -21.64
N LYS A 323 8.51 8.16 -21.41
CA LYS A 323 9.33 7.94 -20.21
C LYS A 323 8.60 8.39 -18.94
N PRO A 324 8.99 7.91 -17.75
CA PRO A 324 8.38 8.36 -16.49
C PRO A 324 8.40 9.87 -16.34
N GLY A 325 7.24 10.46 -16.01
CA GLY A 325 7.05 11.91 -15.94
C GLY A 325 6.98 12.65 -17.28
N GLU A 326 7.09 11.96 -18.42
CA GLU A 326 6.91 12.57 -19.74
C GLU A 326 5.41 12.81 -19.99
N TRP A 327 5.11 14.01 -20.47
CA TRP A 327 3.78 14.37 -20.93
C TRP A 327 3.93 15.30 -22.12
N LYS A 328 3.22 15.01 -23.20
CA LYS A 328 3.28 15.79 -24.44
C LYS A 328 2.45 17.08 -24.40
N GLY A 329 1.90 17.42 -23.23
CA GLY A 329 1.06 18.59 -23.07
C GLY A 329 -0.32 18.45 -23.70
N ILE A 330 -1.03 19.57 -23.73
CA ILE A 330 -2.26 19.72 -24.53
C ILE A 330 -1.83 19.93 -25.98
N GLN A 331 -2.23 19.01 -26.86
CA GLN A 331 -1.87 19.03 -28.27
C GLN A 331 -2.80 19.97 -29.06
N ALA A 332 -2.30 20.48 -30.18
CA ALA A 332 -3.11 21.27 -31.11
C ALA A 332 -4.25 20.41 -31.68
N LEU A 333 -5.45 20.98 -31.72
CA LEU A 333 -6.61 20.35 -32.34
C LEU A 333 -6.46 20.45 -33.87
N THR A 334 -6.30 19.30 -34.53
CA THR A 334 -6.17 19.20 -36.00
C THR A 334 -7.50 18.92 -36.71
N GLY A 335 -8.60 18.80 -35.96
CA GLY A 335 -9.91 18.41 -36.48
C GLY A 335 -9.95 16.90 -36.79
N GLY A 336 -11.03 16.22 -36.43
CA GLY A 336 -11.17 14.78 -36.64
C GLY A 336 -12.62 14.38 -36.89
N THR A 337 -12.82 13.26 -37.57
CA THR A 337 -14.13 12.78 -38.05
C THR A 337 -14.67 11.60 -37.24
N GLU A 338 -13.89 11.05 -36.30
CA GLU A 338 -14.32 9.93 -35.44
C GLU A 338 -15.40 10.33 -34.43
N ASN A 339 -16.22 9.38 -33.99
CA ASN A 339 -17.21 9.62 -32.93
C ASN A 339 -16.57 10.00 -31.60
N LEU A 340 -17.25 10.86 -30.84
CA LEU A 340 -16.86 11.27 -29.49
C LEU A 340 -17.17 10.14 -28.48
N ARG A 341 -16.36 10.06 -27.42
CA ARG A 341 -16.74 9.36 -26.18
C ARG A 341 -17.82 10.14 -25.43
N ASP A 342 -18.41 9.52 -24.41
CA ASP A 342 -19.33 10.19 -23.50
C ASP A 342 -18.73 11.51 -22.99
N ILE A 343 -19.52 12.58 -23.08
CA ILE A 343 -19.05 13.93 -22.81
C ILE A 343 -18.77 14.13 -21.33
N LEU A 344 -19.57 13.54 -20.45
CA LEU A 344 -19.37 13.63 -19.01
C LEU A 344 -18.11 12.85 -18.59
N GLY A 345 -17.91 11.68 -19.18
CA GLY A 345 -16.66 10.92 -19.10
C GLY A 345 -15.46 11.74 -19.56
N ASN A 346 -15.56 12.44 -20.69
CA ASN A 346 -14.49 13.31 -21.18
C ASN A 346 -14.17 14.48 -20.25
N MET A 347 -15.20 15.15 -19.72
CA MET A 347 -15.04 16.28 -18.78
C MET A 347 -14.32 15.83 -17.51
N THR A 348 -14.77 14.74 -16.91
CA THR A 348 -14.23 14.19 -15.65
C THR A 348 -12.83 13.59 -15.85
N ALA A 349 -12.62 12.80 -16.91
CA ALA A 349 -11.32 12.19 -17.22
C ALA A 349 -10.25 13.24 -17.56
N ASN A 350 -10.59 14.27 -18.33
CA ASN A 350 -9.64 15.35 -18.66
C ASN A 350 -9.20 16.11 -17.39
N ALA A 351 -10.15 16.46 -16.52
CA ALA A 351 -9.82 17.11 -15.24
C ALA A 351 -8.98 16.20 -14.33
N ALA A 352 -9.35 14.92 -14.20
CA ALA A 352 -8.61 13.95 -13.41
C ALA A 352 -7.18 13.74 -13.94
N MET A 353 -7.01 13.67 -15.27
CA MET A 353 -5.69 13.59 -15.90
C MET A 353 -4.84 14.81 -15.57
N LEU A 354 -5.37 16.02 -15.74
CA LEU A 354 -4.63 17.26 -15.47
C LEU A 354 -4.23 17.37 -14.00
N ILE A 355 -5.15 17.07 -13.07
CA ILE A 355 -4.85 17.04 -11.63
C ILE A 355 -3.80 15.98 -11.32
N ASP A 356 -3.93 14.77 -11.87
CA ASP A 356 -2.97 13.69 -11.68
C ASP A 356 -1.56 14.06 -12.13
N LYS A 357 -1.44 14.63 -13.33
CA LYS A 357 -0.15 15.13 -13.84
C LYS A 357 0.40 16.25 -12.97
N SER A 358 -0.45 17.16 -12.50
CA SER A 358 -0.07 18.31 -11.67
C SER A 358 0.50 17.91 -10.32
N VAL A 359 -0.22 17.07 -9.57
CA VAL A 359 0.23 16.63 -8.24
C VAL A 359 1.46 15.73 -8.33
N LYS A 360 1.55 14.85 -9.34
CA LYS A 360 2.75 14.02 -9.54
C LYS A 360 3.95 14.85 -9.99
N ASN A 361 3.76 15.88 -10.80
CA ASN A 361 4.85 16.76 -11.22
C ASN A 361 5.41 17.58 -10.07
N GLU A 362 4.57 18.03 -9.12
CA GLU A 362 5.04 18.69 -7.89
C GLU A 362 6.07 17.81 -7.14
N ALA A 363 5.76 16.53 -6.93
CA ALA A 363 6.66 15.59 -6.27
C ALA A 363 7.97 15.44 -7.04
N ARG A 364 7.90 15.27 -8.37
CA ARG A 364 9.09 15.16 -9.23
C ARG A 364 9.97 16.41 -9.19
N ARG A 365 9.36 17.58 -9.18
CA ARG A 365 10.08 18.86 -9.05
C ARG A 365 10.83 18.93 -7.74
N LYS A 366 10.19 18.62 -6.61
CA LYS A 366 10.86 18.61 -5.30
C LYS A 366 12.00 17.60 -5.22
N ILE A 367 11.82 16.40 -5.76
CA ILE A 367 12.87 15.36 -5.84
C ILE A 367 14.07 15.88 -6.65
N ALA A 368 13.82 16.42 -7.83
CA ALA A 368 14.86 16.95 -8.71
C ALA A 368 15.54 18.20 -8.14
N GLU A 369 14.80 19.09 -7.50
CA GLU A 369 15.33 20.30 -6.83
C GLU A 369 16.20 19.93 -5.64
N LEU A 370 15.79 18.94 -4.84
CA LEU A 370 16.58 18.44 -3.72
C LEU A 370 17.92 17.86 -4.18
N ALA A 371 17.91 17.05 -5.25
CA ALA A 371 19.15 16.49 -5.81
C ALA A 371 20.02 17.53 -6.52
N ALA A 372 19.43 18.56 -7.14
CA ALA A 372 20.19 19.57 -7.86
C ALA A 372 20.82 20.65 -6.96
N THR A 373 20.23 20.91 -5.79
CA THR A 373 20.66 22.03 -4.91
C THR A 373 21.44 21.59 -3.67
N THR A 374 21.54 20.28 -3.41
CA THR A 374 22.23 19.75 -2.22
C THR A 374 23.54 19.07 -2.59
N LYS A 375 24.60 19.35 -1.83
CA LYS A 375 25.90 18.67 -1.98
C LYS A 375 25.70 17.15 -1.82
N GLY A 376 26.26 16.36 -2.74
CA GLY A 376 26.06 14.91 -2.80
C GLY A 376 24.79 14.45 -3.53
N GLY A 377 23.96 15.37 -4.02
CA GLY A 377 22.73 15.05 -4.76
C GLY A 377 22.97 14.27 -6.05
N ALA A 378 24.11 14.48 -6.72
CA ALA A 378 24.51 13.71 -7.90
C ALA A 378 24.79 12.23 -7.61
N ARG A 379 24.87 11.80 -6.34
CA ARG A 379 24.82 10.37 -5.98
C ARG A 379 23.56 9.69 -6.48
N PHE A 380 22.47 10.45 -6.58
CA PHE A 380 21.14 9.92 -6.87
C PHE A 380 20.68 10.28 -8.28
N MET A 381 20.77 11.55 -8.67
CA MET A 381 20.40 11.99 -10.01
C MET A 381 21.07 13.31 -10.42
N THR A 382 21.21 13.52 -11.72
CA THR A 382 21.68 14.79 -12.31
C THR A 382 20.85 15.20 -13.53
N LYS A 383 20.77 16.51 -13.79
CA LYS A 383 20.10 17.06 -14.97
C LYS A 383 20.92 16.77 -16.22
N ILE A 384 20.26 16.35 -17.29
CA ILE A 384 20.87 16.12 -18.61
C ILE A 384 20.18 16.93 -19.70
N ASP A 385 20.93 17.24 -20.74
CA ASP A 385 20.40 17.92 -21.94
C ASP A 385 19.70 16.94 -22.87
N THR A 386 18.82 17.47 -23.72
CA THR A 386 18.19 16.72 -24.82
C THR A 386 19.20 16.27 -25.85
N GLU A 387 18.87 15.19 -26.56
CA GLU A 387 19.73 14.66 -27.61
C GLU A 387 19.33 15.21 -28.98
N ALA A 388 20.31 15.28 -29.87
CA ALA A 388 20.08 15.38 -31.30
C ALA A 388 20.25 14.00 -31.91
N ARG A 389 19.26 13.52 -32.65
CA ARG A 389 19.34 12.22 -33.33
C ARG A 389 19.25 12.41 -34.83
N PRO A 390 20.15 11.76 -35.61
CA PRO A 390 19.93 11.64 -37.03
C PRO A 390 18.68 10.77 -37.25
N VAL A 391 17.72 11.29 -38.00
CA VAL A 391 16.57 10.55 -38.48
C VAL A 391 16.73 10.41 -39.98
N ARG A 392 16.74 9.16 -40.44
CA ARG A 392 16.76 8.84 -41.86
C ARG A 392 15.33 8.76 -42.36
N VAL A 393 15.00 9.63 -43.30
CA VAL A 393 13.70 9.66 -43.99
C VAL A 393 13.97 9.24 -45.43
N SER A 394 13.11 8.41 -46.03
CA SER A 394 13.31 8.01 -47.42
C SER A 394 13.26 9.21 -48.35
N GLY A 395 14.08 9.20 -49.40
CA GLY A 395 14.09 10.25 -50.42
C GLY A 395 12.70 10.51 -50.98
N ASP A 396 12.01 9.43 -51.34
CA ASP A 396 10.67 9.47 -51.92
C ASP A 396 9.64 10.14 -50.99
N GLN A 397 9.68 9.89 -49.68
CA GLN A 397 8.77 10.54 -48.73
C GLN A 397 9.02 12.04 -48.63
N VAL A 398 10.28 12.48 -48.69
CA VAL A 398 10.62 13.90 -48.62
C VAL A 398 10.18 14.61 -49.90
N VAL A 399 10.41 14.00 -51.06
CA VAL A 399 9.99 14.55 -52.35
C VAL A 399 8.46 14.60 -52.45
N GLU A 400 7.76 13.54 -52.05
CA GLU A 400 6.30 13.50 -52.05
C GLU A 400 5.69 14.58 -51.13
N GLU A 401 6.25 14.79 -49.93
CA GLU A 401 5.74 15.78 -48.99
C GLU A 401 6.07 17.22 -49.42
N MET A 402 7.22 17.43 -50.07
CA MET A 402 7.59 18.72 -50.69
C MET A 402 6.68 19.06 -51.88
N LEU A 403 6.34 18.06 -52.71
CA LEU A 403 5.38 18.20 -53.78
C LEU A 403 3.99 18.54 -53.22
N LYS A 404 3.51 17.82 -52.19
CA LYS A 404 2.20 18.05 -51.56
C LYS A 404 2.07 19.42 -50.90
N ARG A 405 3.11 19.90 -50.21
CA ARG A 405 3.03 21.16 -49.45
C ARG A 405 3.41 22.40 -50.23
N TYR A 406 4.33 22.28 -51.18
CA TYR A 406 4.95 23.43 -51.84
C TYR A 406 4.83 23.38 -53.38
N GLY A 407 4.31 22.28 -53.95
CA GLY A 407 4.16 22.14 -55.40
C GLY A 407 5.49 22.05 -56.17
N ILE A 408 6.59 21.76 -55.46
CA ILE A 408 7.93 21.69 -56.06
C ILE A 408 8.17 20.27 -56.55
N ALA A 409 8.22 20.08 -57.87
CA ALA A 409 8.72 18.87 -58.50
C ALA A 409 10.24 18.94 -58.57
N ILE A 410 10.92 17.89 -58.11
CA ILE A 410 12.38 17.76 -58.18
C ILE A 410 12.69 16.77 -59.30
N ASP A 411 13.35 17.23 -60.36
CA ASP A 411 13.82 16.37 -61.45
C ASP A 411 15.13 15.68 -61.05
N GLY A 412 15.10 14.35 -60.97
CA GLY A 412 16.25 13.47 -60.66
C GLY A 412 15.92 12.39 -59.62
N ASP A 413 16.71 11.31 -59.57
CA ASP A 413 16.54 10.25 -58.57
C ASP A 413 16.87 10.77 -57.16
N ALA A 414 15.90 10.69 -56.26
CA ALA A 414 16.09 11.08 -54.88
C ALA A 414 17.11 10.15 -54.19
N PRO A 415 18.01 10.68 -53.33
CA PRO A 415 18.87 9.82 -52.52
C PRO A 415 18.00 8.87 -51.67
N ALA A 416 18.42 7.61 -51.52
CA ALA A 416 17.65 6.58 -50.82
C ALA A 416 17.16 7.02 -49.43
N PHE A 417 17.93 7.88 -48.76
CA PHE A 417 17.54 8.56 -47.53
C PHE A 417 18.15 9.95 -47.41
N PHE A 418 17.39 10.86 -46.82
CA PHE A 418 17.91 12.10 -46.23
C PHE A 418 18.11 11.90 -44.73
N GLU A 419 19.26 12.33 -44.21
CA GLU A 419 19.55 12.27 -42.78
C GLU A 419 19.38 13.66 -42.15
N PHE A 420 18.32 13.82 -41.37
CA PHE A 420 18.02 15.08 -40.68
C PHE A 420 18.41 14.97 -39.22
N LEU A 421 19.15 15.95 -38.71
CA LEU A 421 19.46 16.02 -37.29
C LEU A 421 18.26 16.65 -36.55
N ILE A 422 17.44 15.82 -35.90
CA ILE A 422 16.33 16.33 -35.09
C ILE A 422 16.82 16.62 -33.69
N HIS A 423 16.84 17.90 -33.33
CA HIS A 423 17.18 18.37 -31.99
C HIS A 423 16.00 18.24 -31.02
N GLY A 424 16.29 18.17 -29.72
CA GLY A 424 15.25 18.19 -28.68
C GLY A 424 14.62 16.84 -28.38
N GLN A 425 15.21 15.74 -28.85
CA GLN A 425 14.70 14.39 -28.60
C GLN A 425 14.90 13.98 -27.14
N PRO A 426 13.96 13.21 -26.54
CA PRO A 426 14.14 12.59 -25.23
C PRO A 426 15.47 11.83 -25.17
N PRO A 427 16.34 12.09 -24.17
CA PRO A 427 17.64 11.43 -24.06
C PRO A 427 17.50 9.92 -23.99
N ALA A 428 18.42 9.14 -24.57
CA ALA A 428 18.42 7.68 -24.51
C ALA A 428 18.78 7.18 -23.10
N GLY A 429 18.32 5.98 -22.73
CA GLY A 429 18.67 5.33 -21.46
C GLY A 429 17.47 4.95 -20.60
N ALA A 430 17.58 3.77 -19.96
CA ALA A 430 16.52 3.21 -19.11
C ALA A 430 16.39 3.94 -17.76
N ASN A 431 17.44 4.67 -17.36
CA ASN A 431 17.54 5.40 -16.10
C ASN A 431 17.25 6.91 -16.25
N VAL A 432 16.54 7.31 -17.31
CA VAL A 432 16.20 8.71 -17.58
C VAL A 432 14.74 8.98 -17.24
N VAL A 433 14.49 10.06 -16.50
CA VAL A 433 13.16 10.52 -16.09
C VAL A 433 12.95 11.98 -16.49
N ALA A 434 11.69 12.37 -16.71
CA ALA A 434 11.32 13.74 -17.03
C ALA A 434 10.66 14.44 -15.84
N VAL A 435 10.91 15.75 -15.74
CA VAL A 435 10.23 16.67 -14.82
C VAL A 435 9.73 17.86 -15.64
N LEU A 436 8.45 18.19 -15.56
CA LEU A 436 7.90 19.33 -16.30
C LEU A 436 8.21 20.63 -15.57
N ARG A 437 8.81 21.58 -16.29
CA ARG A 437 8.99 22.97 -15.84
C ARG A 437 8.42 23.91 -16.91
N GLY A 438 7.38 24.67 -16.55
CA GLY A 438 6.69 25.56 -17.49
C GLY A 438 6.18 24.82 -18.74
N GLY A 439 5.67 23.60 -18.55
CA GLY A 439 5.19 22.73 -19.61
C GLY A 439 6.25 22.08 -20.51
N LYS A 440 7.54 22.32 -20.26
CA LYS A 440 8.63 21.68 -21.02
C LYS A 440 9.27 20.56 -20.18
N PRO A 441 9.49 19.36 -20.76
CA PRO A 441 10.18 18.29 -20.06
C PRO A 441 11.66 18.64 -19.88
N VAL A 442 12.12 18.63 -18.63
CA VAL A 442 13.53 18.70 -18.24
C VAL A 442 13.96 17.31 -17.80
N TRP A 443 15.05 16.83 -18.38
CA TRP A 443 15.48 15.44 -18.24
C TRP A 443 16.52 15.26 -17.14
N TYR A 444 16.41 14.15 -16.42
CA TYR A 444 17.36 13.76 -15.37
C TYR A 444 17.80 12.32 -15.58
N GLU A 445 19.09 12.09 -15.42
CA GLU A 445 19.69 10.76 -15.35
C GLU A 445 19.76 10.35 -13.88
N VAL A 446 19.16 9.20 -13.54
CA VAL A 446 19.11 8.67 -12.18
C VAL A 446 20.17 7.58 -12.04
N ALA A 447 21.18 7.81 -11.21
CA ALA A 447 22.22 6.82 -10.96
C ALA A 447 21.76 5.73 -9.98
N ASP A 448 20.95 6.10 -8.98
CA ASP A 448 20.54 5.15 -7.95
C ASP A 448 19.32 4.30 -8.38
N PRO A 449 19.43 2.95 -8.43
CA PRO A 449 18.33 2.10 -8.89
C PRO A 449 17.09 2.09 -7.98
N LEU A 450 17.24 2.43 -6.69
CA LEU A 450 16.10 2.51 -5.77
C LEU A 450 15.35 3.83 -5.99
N VAL A 451 16.06 4.95 -6.16
CA VAL A 451 15.46 6.25 -6.54
C VAL A 451 14.78 6.16 -7.89
N LEU A 452 15.40 5.50 -8.88
CA LEU A 452 14.81 5.31 -10.21
C LEU A 452 13.46 4.58 -10.12
N ARG A 453 13.43 3.43 -9.42
CA ARG A 453 12.19 2.69 -9.17
C ARG A 453 11.16 3.49 -8.41
N ALA A 454 11.59 4.29 -7.43
CA ALA A 454 10.69 5.13 -6.65
C ALA A 454 10.04 6.23 -7.50
N VAL A 455 10.83 6.93 -8.33
CA VAL A 455 10.31 7.95 -9.26
C VAL A 455 9.39 7.33 -10.33
N GLN A 456 9.74 6.15 -10.85
CA GLN A 456 8.88 5.38 -11.75
C GLN A 456 7.56 4.98 -11.10
N SER A 457 7.60 4.58 -9.82
CA SER A 457 6.40 4.15 -9.09
C SER A 457 5.36 5.26 -8.93
N ILE A 458 5.76 6.55 -8.99
CA ILE A 458 4.84 7.69 -8.93
C ILE A 458 3.74 7.59 -10.00
N ASP A 459 4.07 7.13 -11.22
CA ASP A 459 3.09 7.01 -12.30
C ASP A 459 2.13 5.82 -12.15
N ARG A 460 2.50 4.81 -11.34
CA ARG A 460 1.87 3.48 -11.19
C ARG A 460 1.68 2.75 -12.53
N PRO A 461 2.35 1.60 -12.77
CA PRO A 461 2.03 0.80 -13.95
C PRO A 461 0.59 0.30 -13.87
N THR A 462 -0.14 0.40 -14.99
CA THR A 462 -1.47 -0.17 -15.13
C THR A 462 -1.39 -1.69 -14.93
N GLN A 463 -2.06 -2.20 -13.91
CA GLN A 463 -2.13 -3.64 -13.66
C GLN A 463 -2.75 -4.36 -14.86
N SER A 464 -2.19 -5.52 -15.24
CA SER A 464 -2.75 -6.35 -16.30
C SER A 464 -4.18 -6.80 -15.96
N ALA A 465 -5.00 -7.05 -16.97
CA ALA A 465 -6.37 -7.51 -16.78
C ALA A 465 -6.44 -8.81 -15.93
N VAL A 466 -5.45 -9.69 -16.08
CA VAL A 466 -5.31 -10.93 -15.30
C VAL A 466 -5.09 -10.63 -13.82
N VAL A 467 -4.20 -9.70 -13.47
CA VAL A 467 -3.97 -9.30 -12.07
C VAL A 467 -5.21 -8.64 -11.47
N LYS A 468 -5.93 -7.81 -12.24
CA LYS A 468 -7.20 -7.22 -11.80
C LYS A 468 -8.28 -8.28 -11.55
N TRP A 469 -8.35 -9.30 -12.41
CA TRP A 469 -9.29 -10.42 -12.28
C TRP A 469 -8.97 -11.30 -11.07
N LEU A 470 -7.70 -11.68 -10.87
CA LEU A 470 -7.25 -12.42 -9.68
C LEU A 470 -7.47 -11.63 -8.37
N GLY A 471 -7.51 -10.30 -8.44
CA GLY A 471 -7.78 -9.42 -7.31
C GLY A 471 -9.26 -9.23 -6.96
N LEU A 472 -10.21 -9.58 -7.83
CA LEU A 472 -11.66 -9.41 -7.59
C LEU A 472 -12.15 -10.23 -6.39
N PRO A 473 -11.86 -11.54 -6.27
CA PRO A 473 -12.28 -12.35 -5.13
C PRO A 473 -11.70 -11.87 -3.81
N LYS A 474 -10.44 -11.38 -3.80
CA LYS A 474 -9.85 -10.73 -2.63
C LYS A 474 -10.65 -9.50 -2.23
N ARG A 475 -11.00 -8.62 -3.19
CA ARG A 475 -11.79 -7.41 -2.90
C ARG A 475 -13.14 -7.78 -2.29
N VAL A 476 -13.82 -8.77 -2.85
CA VAL A 476 -15.09 -9.28 -2.31
C VAL A 476 -14.89 -9.84 -0.89
N GLY A 477 -13.95 -10.77 -0.69
CA GLY A 477 -13.67 -11.35 0.62
C GLY A 477 -13.27 -10.31 1.66
N GLN A 478 -12.40 -9.36 1.30
CA GLN A 478 -12.00 -8.26 2.17
C GLN A 478 -13.19 -7.37 2.52
N VAL A 479 -13.96 -6.91 1.53
CA VAL A 479 -15.17 -6.10 1.71
C VAL A 479 -16.17 -6.80 2.62
N THR A 480 -16.38 -8.10 2.45
CA THR A 480 -17.32 -8.88 3.28
C THR A 480 -16.91 -8.98 4.75
N ILE A 481 -15.62 -8.87 5.07
CA ILE A 481 -15.16 -8.84 6.46
C ILE A 481 -15.08 -7.41 6.98
N THR A 482 -14.46 -6.51 6.20
CA THR A 482 -14.10 -5.17 6.64
C THR A 482 -15.28 -4.22 6.78
N LEU A 483 -16.38 -4.52 6.09
CA LEU A 483 -17.61 -3.73 6.14
C LEU A 483 -18.66 -4.31 7.11
N THR A 484 -18.25 -5.18 8.05
CA THR A 484 -19.14 -5.67 9.10
C THR A 484 -19.07 -4.78 10.35
N PRO A 485 -20.21 -4.51 11.01
CA PRO A 485 -20.23 -3.72 12.25
C PRO A 485 -19.30 -4.26 13.34
N ASP A 486 -19.23 -5.59 13.52
CA ASP A 486 -18.32 -6.26 14.47
C ASP A 486 -16.86 -5.86 14.23
N PHE A 487 -16.44 -5.91 12.96
CA PHE A 487 -15.06 -5.63 12.58
C PHE A 487 -14.75 -4.13 12.67
N MET A 488 -15.68 -3.27 12.23
CA MET A 488 -15.54 -1.82 12.31
C MET A 488 -15.36 -1.35 13.75
N LEU A 489 -16.23 -1.79 14.66
CA LEU A 489 -16.17 -1.39 16.08
C LEU A 489 -14.95 -1.95 16.78
N ALA A 490 -14.61 -3.23 16.54
CA ALA A 490 -13.39 -3.82 17.07
C ALA A 490 -12.15 -3.08 16.57
N ASN A 491 -12.14 -2.64 15.32
CA ASN A 491 -11.05 -1.87 14.78
C ASN A 491 -11.00 -0.45 15.30
N ILE A 492 -12.12 0.23 15.58
CA ILE A 492 -12.06 1.53 16.27
C ILE A 492 -11.38 1.36 17.63
N ALA A 493 -11.82 0.37 18.42
CA ALA A 493 -11.24 0.08 19.72
C ALA A 493 -9.73 -0.21 19.63
N ARG A 494 -9.31 -0.98 18.62
CA ARG A 494 -7.92 -1.38 18.38
C ARG A 494 -7.04 -0.29 17.75
N ASP A 495 -7.45 0.24 16.60
CA ASP A 495 -6.67 1.19 15.79
C ASP A 495 -6.54 2.55 16.47
N THR A 496 -7.49 2.95 17.32
CA THR A 496 -7.37 4.20 18.08
C THR A 496 -6.27 4.12 19.14
N LEU A 497 -6.09 2.97 19.78
CA LEU A 497 -4.99 2.73 20.71
C LEU A 497 -3.65 2.75 19.98
N MET A 498 -3.52 2.01 18.87
CA MET A 498 -2.31 2.06 18.04
C MET A 498 -2.06 3.47 17.48
N GLY A 499 -3.11 4.17 17.09
CA GLY A 499 -3.09 5.58 16.70
C GLY A 499 -2.46 6.44 17.81
N SER A 500 -2.95 6.33 19.05
CA SER A 500 -2.44 7.13 20.18
C SER A 500 -0.98 6.86 20.56
N VAL A 501 -0.53 5.61 20.46
CA VAL A 501 0.86 5.23 20.74
C VAL A 501 1.78 5.78 19.64
N MET A 502 1.37 5.64 18.39
CA MET A 502 2.13 6.13 17.22
C MET A 502 1.94 7.62 16.93
N SER A 503 1.03 8.29 17.64
CA SER A 503 0.66 9.67 17.37
C SER A 503 1.79 10.62 17.73
N ARG A 504 2.13 11.49 16.78
CA ARG A 504 3.01 12.64 17.00
C ARG A 504 2.24 13.85 17.55
N THR A 505 0.91 13.82 17.45
CA THR A 505 0.00 14.92 17.76
C THR A 505 -0.84 14.64 19.02
N GLY A 506 -0.47 13.64 19.83
CA GLY A 506 -1.21 13.31 21.06
C GLY A 506 -2.69 13.02 20.80
N PHE A 507 -2.96 12.15 19.83
CA PHE A 507 -4.29 11.63 19.52
C PHE A 507 -4.90 10.88 20.70
N ARG A 508 -6.14 11.22 21.04
CA ARG A 508 -6.91 10.60 22.11
C ARG A 508 -7.68 9.39 21.56
N PRO A 509 -7.48 8.19 22.10
CA PRO A 509 -8.23 7.01 21.67
C PRO A 509 -9.74 7.23 21.69
N VAL A 510 -10.44 6.64 20.73
CA VAL A 510 -11.91 6.71 20.55
C VAL A 510 -12.45 8.11 20.22
N LEU A 511 -12.23 9.13 21.06
CA LEU A 511 -12.78 10.48 20.91
C LEU A 511 -12.38 11.14 19.59
N ASP A 512 -11.07 11.17 19.28
CA ASP A 512 -10.60 11.83 18.07
C ASP A 512 -10.96 11.05 16.80
N SER A 513 -11.19 9.73 16.90
CA SER A 513 -11.73 8.89 15.83
C SER A 513 -13.21 9.15 15.57
N LEU A 514 -14.04 9.24 16.61
CA LEU A 514 -15.46 9.58 16.47
C LEU A 514 -15.63 10.98 15.87
N GLN A 515 -14.80 11.93 16.31
CA GLN A 515 -14.76 13.26 15.71
C GLN A 515 -14.32 13.18 14.23
N GLY A 516 -13.29 12.40 13.90
CA GLY A 516 -12.85 12.18 12.52
C GLY A 516 -13.94 11.57 11.63
N MET A 517 -14.70 10.62 12.16
CA MET A 517 -15.86 10.02 11.48
C MET A 517 -16.95 11.07 11.23
N ARG A 518 -17.26 11.90 12.24
CA ARG A 518 -18.20 13.02 12.11
C ARG A 518 -17.78 13.95 10.96
N LEU A 519 -16.51 14.39 10.94
CA LEU A 519 -15.98 15.28 9.89
C LEU A 519 -16.19 14.70 8.48
N ARG A 520 -15.97 13.39 8.30
CA ARG A 520 -16.17 12.72 7.01
C ARG A 520 -17.64 12.63 6.62
N LEU A 521 -18.53 12.30 7.57
CA LEU A 521 -19.96 12.12 7.33
C LEU A 521 -20.66 13.46 7.06
N THR A 522 -20.29 14.52 7.77
CA THR A 522 -20.83 15.87 7.57
C THR A 522 -20.20 16.61 6.40
N SER A 523 -19.21 16.01 5.72
CA SER A 523 -18.41 16.66 4.66
C SER A 523 -17.85 18.02 5.10
N ASP A 524 -17.33 18.04 6.33
CA ASP A 524 -16.81 19.22 7.02
C ASP A 524 -15.70 19.91 6.20
N PRO A 525 -15.58 21.25 6.25
CA PRO A 525 -14.49 21.96 5.56
C PRO A 525 -13.10 21.39 5.85
N LEU A 526 -12.84 20.91 7.07
CA LEU A 526 -11.57 20.31 7.44
C LEU A 526 -11.31 18.98 6.70
N TYR A 527 -12.37 18.21 6.44
CA TYR A 527 -12.28 17.01 5.60
C TYR A 527 -11.97 17.37 4.13
N ARG A 528 -12.60 18.42 3.60
CA ARG A 528 -12.32 18.91 2.24
C ARG A 528 -10.88 19.36 2.09
N ASP A 529 -10.38 20.11 3.07
CA ASP A 529 -8.97 20.54 3.14
C ASP A 529 -8.01 19.35 3.24
N TYR A 530 -8.33 18.34 4.05
CA TYR A 530 -7.55 17.10 4.12
C TYR A 530 -7.44 16.40 2.76
N ILE A 531 -8.56 16.30 2.02
CA ILE A 531 -8.56 15.71 0.67
C ILE A 531 -7.78 16.57 -0.32
N ALA A 532 -7.98 17.89 -0.31
CA ALA A 532 -7.26 18.82 -1.18
C ALA A 532 -5.75 18.66 -1.02
N ASN A 533 -5.28 18.49 0.22
CA ASN A 533 -3.87 18.33 0.54
C ASN A 533 -3.31 16.92 0.30
N GLY A 534 -4.11 15.99 -0.21
CA GLY A 534 -3.67 14.64 -0.59
C GLY A 534 -3.80 13.60 0.51
N GLY A 535 -4.66 13.82 1.50
CA GLY A 535 -4.99 12.86 2.56
C GLY A 535 -5.92 11.71 2.13
N GLY A 536 -6.55 11.82 0.97
CA GLY A 536 -7.53 10.86 0.47
C GLY A 536 -6.98 9.49 0.05
N LEU A 537 -7.89 8.52 -0.13
CA LEU A 537 -7.63 7.20 -0.70
C LEU A 537 -7.94 7.15 -2.20
N SER A 538 -7.47 6.11 -2.90
CA SER A 538 -7.80 5.89 -4.31
C SER A 538 -9.31 5.98 -4.53
N SER A 539 -9.73 6.93 -5.36
CA SER A 539 -11.14 7.21 -5.62
C SER A 539 -11.75 6.14 -6.54
N ILE A 540 -12.80 5.49 -6.08
CA ILE A 540 -13.69 4.63 -6.89
C ILE A 540 -14.68 5.44 -7.75
N TYR A 541 -14.67 6.77 -7.62
CA TYR A 541 -15.67 7.68 -8.20
C TYR A 541 -15.30 8.24 -9.58
N LEU A 542 -14.12 7.89 -10.11
CA LEU A 542 -13.68 8.33 -11.43
C LEU A 542 -14.12 7.37 -12.56
N GLU A 543 -14.98 6.39 -12.24
CA GLU A 543 -15.64 5.55 -13.23
C GLU A 543 -16.91 6.23 -13.75
N GLU A 544 -16.92 6.50 -15.06
CA GLU A 544 -17.95 7.25 -15.80
C GLU A 544 -19.40 6.80 -15.49
N GLY A 545 -19.66 5.49 -15.53
CA GLY A 545 -20.99 4.93 -15.30
C GLY A 545 -21.51 5.15 -13.86
N ARG A 546 -20.62 5.20 -12.87
CA ARG A 546 -21.00 5.43 -11.46
C ARG A 546 -21.27 6.89 -11.17
N PHE A 547 -20.57 7.81 -11.83
CA PHE A 547 -20.80 9.24 -11.69
C PHE A 547 -22.15 9.66 -12.29
N LYS A 548 -22.45 9.18 -13.50
CA LYS A 548 -23.73 9.43 -14.17
C LYS A 548 -24.93 8.88 -13.38
N ALA A 549 -24.86 7.61 -12.97
CA ALA A 549 -25.90 6.98 -12.14
C ALA A 549 -26.14 7.72 -10.81
N ARG A 550 -25.09 8.32 -10.23
CA ARG A 550 -25.19 9.09 -8.99
C ARG A 550 -25.84 10.46 -9.20
N LEU A 551 -25.51 11.19 -10.26
CA LEU A 551 -26.19 12.45 -10.60
C LEU A 551 -27.68 12.20 -10.82
N GLU A 552 -28.03 11.21 -11.65
CA GLU A 552 -29.41 10.83 -11.93
C GLU A 552 -30.16 10.41 -10.65
N LYS A 553 -29.55 9.59 -9.78
CA LYS A 553 -30.14 9.14 -8.49
C LYS A 553 -30.21 10.22 -7.41
N PHE A 554 -29.26 11.16 -7.38
CA PHE A 554 -29.24 12.25 -6.42
C PHE A 554 -30.28 13.32 -6.76
N TYR A 555 -30.56 13.55 -8.04
CA TYR A 555 -31.48 14.59 -8.50
C TYR A 555 -32.91 14.10 -8.83
N SER A 556 -33.11 12.82 -9.17
CA SER A 556 -34.46 12.20 -9.22
C SER A 556 -35.18 12.14 -7.87
N ARG A 557 -34.53 12.59 -6.78
CA ARG A 557 -35.08 12.68 -5.42
C ARG A 557 -35.69 14.04 -5.11
N GLN A 558 -36.61 14.51 -5.95
CA GLN A 558 -37.61 15.52 -5.56
C GLN A 558 -39.00 14.89 -5.68
N GLY A 559 -39.40 14.07 -4.70
CA GLY A 559 -40.73 13.46 -4.77
C GLY A 559 -41.21 12.65 -3.57
N ILE A 560 -40.36 11.90 -2.86
CA ILE A 560 -40.74 11.12 -1.66
C ILE A 560 -39.55 11.13 -0.67
N ASP A 561 -39.81 11.25 0.63
CA ASP A 561 -38.79 11.22 1.68
C ASP A 561 -38.39 9.76 2.01
N TYR A 562 -37.21 9.36 1.56
CA TYR A 562 -36.61 8.03 1.76
C TYR A 562 -35.42 8.05 2.74
N ARG A 563 -35.29 9.10 3.57
CA ARG A 563 -34.12 9.25 4.48
C ARG A 563 -34.13 8.26 5.65
N THR A 564 -35.21 7.53 5.87
CA THR A 564 -35.39 6.63 7.03
C THR A 564 -35.48 5.14 6.69
N VAL A 565 -35.54 4.74 5.41
CA VAL A 565 -35.72 3.32 5.03
C VAL A 565 -34.65 2.85 4.03
N LEU A 566 -33.82 1.89 4.49
CA LEU A 566 -32.85 1.12 3.69
C LEU A 566 -33.59 0.03 2.88
N ASP A 567 -34.23 0.39 1.78
CA ASP A 567 -35.16 -0.46 1.01
C ASP A 567 -34.57 -1.16 -0.23
N ALA A 568 -33.31 -0.88 -0.61
CA ALA A 568 -32.70 -1.44 -1.82
C ALA A 568 -31.25 -1.96 -1.59
N PRO A 569 -30.87 -3.13 -2.13
CA PRO A 569 -29.54 -3.74 -1.93
C PRO A 569 -28.38 -2.82 -2.33
N ASP A 570 -28.54 -2.02 -3.38
CA ASP A 570 -27.53 -1.07 -3.86
C ASP A 570 -27.38 0.15 -2.91
N LYS A 571 -28.45 0.59 -2.25
CA LYS A 571 -28.41 1.66 -1.23
C LYS A 571 -27.78 1.18 0.07
N LEU A 572 -28.07 -0.07 0.48
CA LEU A 572 -27.44 -0.70 1.64
C LEU A 572 -25.94 -0.85 1.43
N LEU A 573 -25.52 -1.34 0.26
CA LEU A 573 -24.10 -1.42 -0.10
C LEU A 573 -23.43 -0.04 -0.12
N GLY A 574 -24.03 0.98 -0.75
CA GLY A 574 -23.48 2.33 -0.77
C GLY A 574 -23.42 3.02 0.61
N PHE A 575 -24.37 2.75 1.50
CA PHE A 575 -24.36 3.23 2.89
C PHE A 575 -23.27 2.53 3.70
N ILE A 576 -23.16 1.20 3.57
CA ILE A 576 -22.12 0.40 4.21
C ILE A 576 -20.73 0.81 3.71
N GLU A 577 -20.56 1.09 2.42
CA GLU A 577 -19.33 1.64 1.84
C GLU A 577 -19.02 3.03 2.42
N THR A 578 -20.01 3.91 2.53
CA THR A 578 -19.83 5.25 3.13
C THR A 578 -19.41 5.18 4.60
N LEU A 579 -20.00 4.26 5.36
CA LEU A 579 -19.60 3.99 6.74
C LEU A 579 -18.18 3.40 6.78
N GLY A 580 -17.86 2.42 5.93
CA GLY A 580 -16.53 1.84 5.78
C GLY A 580 -15.44 2.87 5.50
N ASP A 581 -15.69 3.76 4.54
CA ASP A 581 -14.82 4.88 4.19
C ASP A 581 -14.65 5.85 5.38
N ALA A 582 -15.74 6.15 6.10
CA ALA A 582 -15.70 7.00 7.28
C ALA A 582 -14.89 6.38 8.42
N PHE A 583 -14.97 5.06 8.61
CA PHE A 583 -14.10 4.35 9.54
C PHE A 583 -12.64 4.37 9.09
N GLU A 584 -12.35 4.12 7.81
CA GLU A 584 -10.97 4.13 7.31
C GLU A 584 -10.32 5.52 7.43
N MET A 585 -11.12 6.59 7.30
CA MET A 585 -10.70 7.98 7.46
C MET A 585 -10.69 8.49 8.90
N SER A 586 -11.35 7.80 9.84
CA SER A 586 -11.60 8.30 11.20
C SER A 586 -10.31 8.69 11.96
N THR A 587 -9.37 7.76 12.10
CA THR A 587 -8.09 7.99 12.79
C THR A 587 -7.23 9.01 12.03
N ARG A 588 -7.28 9.00 10.69
CA ARG A 588 -6.50 9.90 9.83
C ARG A 588 -6.95 11.35 9.95
N LEU A 589 -8.27 11.57 9.98
CA LEU A 589 -8.88 12.88 10.17
C LEU A 589 -8.75 13.37 11.60
N GLY A 590 -8.78 12.47 12.58
CA GLY A 590 -8.48 12.81 13.97
C GLY A 590 -7.05 13.34 14.12
N GLU A 591 -6.04 12.64 13.56
CA GLU A 591 -4.65 13.11 13.52
C GLU A 591 -4.49 14.42 12.74
N TYR A 592 -5.12 14.54 11.57
CA TYR A 592 -5.08 15.77 10.76
C TYR A 592 -5.63 16.96 11.53
N ARG A 593 -6.80 16.82 12.17
CA ARG A 593 -7.40 17.89 12.97
C ARG A 593 -6.46 18.33 14.10
N ARG A 594 -5.86 17.38 14.81
CA ARG A 594 -4.93 17.65 15.92
C ARG A 594 -3.64 18.31 15.47
N ALA A 595 -3.17 18.02 14.26
CA ALA A 595 -2.06 18.72 13.64
C ALA A 595 -2.44 20.16 13.27
N MET A 596 -3.61 20.36 12.68
CA MET A 596 -4.12 21.69 12.33
C MET A 596 -4.36 22.56 13.57
N GLU A 597 -4.89 21.99 14.66
CA GLU A 597 -5.04 22.67 15.97
C GLU A 597 -3.71 23.13 16.56
N ARG A 598 -2.57 22.53 16.15
CA ARG A 598 -1.22 22.94 16.55
C ARG A 598 -0.55 23.93 15.59
N GLY A 599 -1.24 24.34 14.52
CA GLY A 599 -0.69 25.26 13.52
C GLY A 599 0.27 24.60 12.51
N GLU A 600 0.21 23.28 12.35
CA GLU A 600 1.01 22.57 11.35
C GLU A 600 0.61 22.92 9.92
N ASN A 601 1.56 22.84 8.98
CA ASN A 601 1.26 23.05 7.56
C ASN A 601 0.26 21.97 7.06
N PRO A 602 -0.81 22.33 6.32
CA PRO A 602 -1.84 21.35 5.90
C PRO A 602 -1.30 20.17 5.08
N ARG A 603 -0.21 20.36 4.32
CA ARG A 603 0.42 19.27 3.56
C ARG A 603 1.13 18.29 4.47
N HIS A 604 1.89 18.81 5.43
CA HIS A 604 2.57 17.98 6.43
C HIS A 604 1.56 17.27 7.34
N ALA A 605 0.51 17.98 7.79
CA ALA A 605 -0.59 17.41 8.55
C ALA A 605 -1.31 16.28 7.78
N ALA A 606 -1.58 16.48 6.48
CA ALA A 606 -2.18 15.45 5.63
C ALA A 606 -1.27 14.22 5.48
N TYR A 607 0.05 14.44 5.44
CA TYR A 607 1.04 13.34 5.44
C TYR A 607 1.04 12.58 6.78
N MET A 608 1.04 13.26 7.92
CA MET A 608 0.98 12.63 9.25
C MET A 608 -0.27 11.78 9.44
N GLY A 609 -1.41 12.20 8.87
CA GLY A 609 -2.65 11.42 8.86
C GLY A 609 -2.58 10.14 8.00
N ARG A 610 -1.59 9.98 7.11
CA ARG A 610 -1.48 8.81 6.22
C ARG A 610 -0.63 7.69 6.80
N LYS A 611 -1.09 6.43 6.64
CA LYS A 611 -0.28 5.21 6.88
C LYS A 611 0.53 4.85 5.61
N ALA A 612 1.72 4.25 5.77
CA ALA A 612 2.60 3.86 4.67
C ALA A 612 2.01 2.70 3.84
N LEU A 613 2.15 2.76 2.51
CA LEU A 613 1.60 1.77 1.57
C LEU A 613 2.67 1.38 0.53
N GLY A 614 3.07 0.11 0.48
CA GLY A 614 3.88 -0.52 -0.58
C GLY A 614 3.06 -1.46 -1.48
N PHE A 615 3.69 -2.02 -2.52
CA PHE A 615 3.06 -2.66 -3.70
C PHE A 615 3.49 -4.13 -3.93
N LEU A 616 3.11 -5.08 -3.05
CA LEU A 616 3.18 -6.51 -3.42
C LEU A 616 2.25 -7.38 -2.58
N TYR A 617 0.92 -7.25 -2.75
CA TYR A 617 -0.06 -7.97 -1.90
C TYR A 617 -1.44 -8.22 -2.54
N ASP A 618 -1.55 -8.33 -3.86
CA ASP A 618 -2.88 -8.27 -4.50
C ASP A 618 -3.68 -9.59 -4.49
N THR A 619 -3.14 -10.67 -3.91
CA THR A 619 -3.76 -12.01 -3.91
C THR A 619 -4.05 -12.61 -2.52
N VAL A 620 -3.40 -12.13 -1.46
CA VAL A 620 -3.52 -12.68 -0.09
C VAL A 620 -4.24 -11.70 0.84
N MET A 621 -5.18 -12.22 1.65
CA MET A 621 -5.96 -11.43 2.62
C MET A 621 -5.08 -11.04 3.83
N PHE A 622 -5.20 -9.80 4.31
CA PHE A 622 -4.51 -9.23 5.50
C PHE A 622 -2.97 -9.24 5.54
N LEU A 623 -2.28 -9.87 4.57
CA LEU A 623 -0.82 -9.84 4.46
C LEU A 623 -0.27 -8.40 4.34
N ARG A 624 -0.98 -7.53 3.60
CA ARG A 624 -0.61 -6.10 3.47
C ARG A 624 -0.71 -5.34 4.81
N PRO A 625 -1.85 -5.33 5.52
CA PRO A 625 -1.93 -4.77 6.87
C PRO A 625 -0.85 -5.27 7.83
N ALA A 626 -0.56 -6.59 7.85
CA ALA A 626 0.44 -7.18 8.74
C ALA A 626 1.85 -6.61 8.49
N VAL A 627 2.34 -6.68 7.24
CA VAL A 627 3.69 -6.20 6.91
C VAL A 627 3.82 -4.67 7.04
N VAL A 628 2.75 -3.93 6.73
CA VAL A 628 2.72 -2.47 6.93
C VAL A 628 2.74 -2.10 8.42
N SER A 629 2.05 -2.86 9.26
CA SER A 629 2.07 -2.67 10.71
C SER A 629 3.48 -2.88 11.28
N TRP A 630 4.17 -3.94 10.84
CA TRP A 630 5.56 -4.22 11.22
C TRP A 630 6.52 -3.08 10.85
N ASP A 631 6.48 -2.62 9.59
CA ASP A 631 7.35 -1.53 9.14
C ASP A 631 7.05 -0.22 9.87
N ARG A 632 5.77 0.05 10.18
CA ARG A 632 5.39 1.24 10.94
C ARG A 632 5.97 1.20 12.35
N LEU A 633 5.85 0.09 13.07
CA LEU A 633 6.43 -0.08 14.40
C LEU A 633 7.96 0.03 14.35
N ALA A 634 8.60 -0.71 13.43
CA ALA A 634 10.06 -0.70 13.28
C ALA A 634 10.59 0.70 12.95
N ARG A 635 9.93 1.46 12.07
CA ARG A 635 10.29 2.86 11.81
C ARG A 635 10.03 3.75 13.01
N GLY A 636 8.90 3.58 13.69
CA GLY A 636 8.53 4.30 14.90
C GLY A 636 9.58 4.21 15.99
N VAL A 637 10.15 3.01 16.19
CA VAL A 637 11.14 2.75 17.24
C VAL A 637 12.58 3.05 16.79
N ALA A 638 12.95 2.75 15.54
CA ALA A 638 14.35 2.89 15.10
C ALA A 638 14.69 4.28 14.52
N HIS A 639 13.72 4.97 13.91
CA HIS A 639 14.02 6.10 13.01
C HIS A 639 13.07 7.30 13.15
N ASP A 640 12.06 7.24 14.02
CA ASP A 640 11.19 8.37 14.30
C ASP A 640 11.84 9.34 15.29
N GLN A 641 11.63 10.63 15.11
CA GLN A 641 12.08 11.66 16.06
C GLN A 641 11.42 11.46 17.44
N ASN A 642 10.23 10.86 17.49
CA ASN A 642 9.49 10.56 18.72
C ASN A 642 9.70 9.13 19.27
N LYS A 643 10.76 8.42 18.87
CA LYS A 643 11.00 7.02 19.25
C LYS A 643 10.92 6.73 20.76
N MET A 644 11.44 7.63 21.59
CA MET A 644 11.40 7.47 23.06
C MET A 644 9.98 7.56 23.61
N ALA A 645 9.16 8.47 23.08
CA ALA A 645 7.76 8.61 23.47
C ALA A 645 6.94 7.39 23.02
N ILE A 646 7.21 6.85 21.83
CA ILE A 646 6.56 5.63 21.33
C ILE A 646 6.92 4.43 22.23
N ALA A 647 8.20 4.26 22.55
CA ALA A 647 8.67 3.18 23.43
C ALA A 647 8.08 3.29 24.85
N ALA A 648 8.07 4.50 25.43
CA ALA A 648 7.50 4.74 26.76
C ALA A 648 5.99 4.44 26.81
N LYS A 649 5.22 4.86 25.79
CA LYS A 649 3.78 4.56 25.70
C LYS A 649 3.51 3.06 25.52
N ALA A 650 4.31 2.37 24.70
CA ALA A 650 4.21 0.92 24.53
C ALA A 650 4.54 0.16 25.83
N GLY A 651 5.58 0.59 26.55
CA GLY A 651 5.95 0.04 27.86
C GLY A 651 4.86 0.29 28.92
N LEU A 652 4.28 1.49 28.96
CA LEU A 652 3.15 1.80 29.85
C LEU A 652 1.95 0.90 29.58
N MET A 653 1.62 0.62 28.32
CA MET A 653 0.55 -0.32 27.96
C MET A 653 0.84 -1.74 28.46
N ALA A 654 2.09 -2.21 28.34
CA ALA A 654 2.48 -3.52 28.86
C ALA A 654 2.39 -3.59 30.40
N MET A 655 2.77 -2.52 31.10
CA MET A 655 2.63 -2.42 32.56
C MET A 655 1.15 -2.42 32.99
N MET A 656 0.31 -1.62 32.35
CA MET A 656 -1.15 -1.60 32.62
C MET A 656 -1.81 -2.95 32.34
N SER A 657 -1.36 -3.65 31.30
CA SER A 657 -1.82 -4.99 30.95
C SER A 657 -1.45 -6.00 32.03
N THR A 658 -0.20 -5.94 32.52
CA THR A 658 0.28 -6.77 33.62
C THR A 658 -0.49 -6.49 34.91
N ALA A 659 -0.73 -5.22 35.24
CA ALA A 659 -1.53 -4.84 36.41
C ALA A 659 -2.97 -5.38 36.31
N LEU A 660 -3.59 -5.32 35.13
CA LEU A 660 -4.91 -5.91 34.90
C LEU A 660 -4.91 -7.44 35.06
N TYR A 661 -3.87 -8.12 34.57
CA TYR A 661 -3.68 -9.55 34.82
C TYR A 661 -3.61 -9.84 36.33
N LEU A 662 -2.80 -9.07 37.08
CA LEU A 662 -2.66 -9.25 38.53
C LEU A 662 -4.00 -9.06 39.26
N LEU A 663 -4.78 -8.05 38.88
CA LEU A 663 -6.13 -7.83 39.42
C LEU A 663 -7.07 -9.01 39.12
N ASN A 664 -6.97 -9.61 37.94
CA ASN A 664 -7.81 -10.74 37.52
C ASN A 664 -7.30 -12.11 37.98
N SER A 665 -6.05 -12.20 38.46
CA SER A 665 -5.39 -13.49 38.77
C SER A 665 -6.11 -14.31 39.86
N SER A 666 -6.87 -13.65 40.73
CA SER A 666 -7.68 -14.30 41.78
C SER A 666 -9.06 -14.76 41.30
N ASP A 667 -9.53 -14.31 40.13
CA ASP A 667 -10.84 -14.66 39.59
C ASP A 667 -10.78 -15.99 38.82
N GLN A 668 -11.50 -17.00 39.32
CA GLN A 668 -11.55 -18.32 38.67
C GLN A 668 -12.14 -18.26 37.26
N ARG A 669 -13.02 -17.28 36.97
CA ARG A 669 -13.59 -17.08 35.63
C ARG A 669 -12.50 -16.68 34.65
N TYR A 670 -11.60 -15.78 35.04
CA TYR A 670 -10.46 -15.38 34.23
C TYR A 670 -9.49 -16.54 33.99
N MET A 671 -9.16 -17.28 35.04
CA MET A 671 -8.26 -18.45 34.93
C MET A 671 -8.84 -19.60 34.10
N ALA A 672 -10.16 -19.69 33.95
CA ALA A 672 -10.82 -20.69 33.11
C ALA A 672 -10.84 -20.33 31.61
N LEU A 673 -10.50 -19.09 31.23
CA LEU A 673 -10.56 -18.64 29.85
C LEU A 673 -9.52 -19.35 28.97
N PRO A 674 -9.86 -19.71 27.71
CA PRO A 674 -8.89 -20.19 26.74
C PRO A 674 -7.74 -19.19 26.55
N ASP A 675 -6.51 -19.69 26.40
CA ASP A 675 -5.33 -18.82 26.28
C ASP A 675 -5.35 -17.93 25.04
N ALA A 676 -5.93 -18.42 23.94
CA ALA A 676 -6.14 -17.61 22.75
C ALA A 676 -7.07 -16.42 23.00
N ASP A 677 -8.07 -16.53 23.91
CA ASP A 677 -8.96 -15.42 24.24
C ASP A 677 -8.27 -14.41 25.18
N ARG A 678 -7.51 -14.91 26.18
CA ARG A 678 -6.71 -14.08 27.10
C ARG A 678 -5.65 -13.24 26.38
N ASP A 679 -5.02 -13.80 25.35
CA ASP A 679 -3.98 -13.10 24.57
C ASP A 679 -4.58 -12.16 23.53
N ALA A 680 -5.79 -12.45 23.05
CA ALA A 680 -6.47 -11.60 22.07
C ALA A 680 -7.21 -10.41 22.71
N ASN A 681 -7.53 -10.43 24.01
CA ASN A 681 -8.37 -9.42 24.66
C ASN A 681 -7.91 -9.06 26.09
N TRP A 682 -8.07 -7.81 26.50
CA TRP A 682 -8.09 -7.44 27.91
C TRP A 682 -9.47 -7.75 28.50
N HIS A 683 -9.51 -8.28 29.72
CA HIS A 683 -10.74 -8.73 30.36
C HIS A 683 -11.06 -7.88 31.59
N PHE A 684 -12.31 -7.42 31.67
CA PHE A 684 -12.82 -6.63 32.78
C PHE A 684 -14.06 -7.32 33.36
N PHE A 685 -13.99 -7.66 34.64
CA PHE A 685 -15.10 -8.24 35.38
C PHE A 685 -15.73 -7.17 36.27
N ILE A 686 -16.99 -6.83 36.03
CA ILE A 686 -17.75 -5.85 36.81
C ILE A 686 -18.97 -6.58 37.36
N GLY A 687 -18.86 -7.09 38.59
CA GLY A 687 -19.86 -7.98 39.17
C GLY A 687 -19.96 -9.30 38.39
N ASP A 688 -21.16 -9.59 37.89
CA ASP A 688 -21.50 -10.74 37.05
C ASP A 688 -21.18 -10.52 35.56
N LYS A 689 -20.86 -9.29 35.15
CA LYS A 689 -20.64 -8.91 33.75
C LYS A 689 -19.18 -9.07 33.34
N HIS A 690 -18.95 -9.69 32.18
CA HIS A 690 -17.63 -9.89 31.60
C HIS A 690 -17.45 -9.10 30.31
N PHE A 691 -16.73 -7.98 30.41
CA PHE A 691 -16.37 -7.15 29.26
C PHE A 691 -14.99 -7.53 28.72
N ARG A 692 -14.85 -7.46 27.40
CA ARG A 692 -13.63 -7.79 26.67
C ARG A 692 -13.24 -6.63 25.78
N TRP A 693 -11.95 -6.28 25.81
CA TRP A 693 -11.38 -5.28 24.93
C TRP A 693 -10.33 -5.90 24.02
N PRO A 694 -10.58 -5.97 22.70
CA PRO A 694 -9.66 -6.62 21.78
C PRO A 694 -8.30 -5.92 21.70
N LYS A 695 -7.20 -6.67 21.91
CA LYS A 695 -5.81 -6.18 21.77
C LYS A 695 -5.42 -6.05 20.28
N ILE A 696 -4.46 -5.18 19.95
CA ILE A 696 -4.04 -4.88 18.56
C ILE A 696 -2.58 -5.30 18.27
N TRP A 697 -2.42 -6.20 17.29
CA TRP A 697 -1.16 -6.63 16.66
C TRP A 697 0.06 -6.63 17.60
N GLU A 698 1.06 -5.77 17.36
CA GLU A 698 2.36 -5.83 18.02
C GLU A 698 2.34 -5.30 19.45
N ILE A 699 1.51 -4.28 19.72
CA ILE A 699 1.33 -3.77 21.09
C ILE A 699 0.54 -4.78 21.93
N GLY A 700 -0.47 -5.42 21.33
CA GLY A 700 -1.20 -6.52 21.96
C GLY A 700 -0.33 -7.74 22.23
N ALA A 701 0.57 -8.08 21.32
CA ALA A 701 1.56 -9.14 21.51
C ALA A 701 2.55 -8.78 22.63
N LEU A 702 3.05 -7.53 22.67
CA LEU A 702 3.91 -7.04 23.76
C LEU A 702 3.19 -7.09 25.11
N SER A 703 1.95 -6.59 25.17
CA SER A 703 1.11 -6.63 26.37
C SER A 703 0.87 -8.06 26.84
N SER A 704 0.51 -8.97 25.94
CA SER A 704 0.25 -10.37 26.30
C SER A 704 1.53 -11.09 26.70
N ALA A 705 2.66 -10.82 26.03
CA ALA A 705 3.95 -11.34 26.44
C ALA A 705 4.31 -10.88 27.86
N ALA A 706 4.05 -9.62 28.22
CA ALA A 706 4.25 -9.12 29.57
C ALA A 706 3.32 -9.80 30.59
N GLU A 707 2.03 -9.94 30.28
CA GLU A 707 1.06 -10.67 31.10
C GLU A 707 1.52 -12.13 31.36
N ARG A 708 1.91 -12.86 30.30
CA ARG A 708 2.37 -14.26 30.42
C ARG A 708 3.70 -14.39 31.14
N THR A 709 4.60 -13.43 30.95
CA THR A 709 5.85 -13.37 31.70
C THR A 709 5.54 -13.26 33.20
N ALA A 710 4.66 -12.33 33.60
CA ALA A 710 4.25 -12.20 34.99
C ALA A 710 3.54 -13.45 35.52
N GLU A 711 2.64 -14.06 34.75
CA GLU A 711 1.96 -15.31 35.10
C GLU A 711 2.96 -16.45 35.38
N LYS A 712 3.92 -16.66 34.48
CA LYS A 712 4.94 -17.72 34.61
C LYS A 712 5.94 -17.46 35.73
N PHE A 713 6.31 -16.20 35.99
CA PHE A 713 7.13 -15.85 37.15
C PHE A 713 6.38 -16.11 38.48
N MET A 714 5.10 -15.76 38.57
CA MET A 714 4.30 -16.03 39.77
C MET A 714 4.00 -17.50 39.99
N ALA A 715 3.93 -18.29 38.92
CA ALA A 715 3.67 -19.73 38.97
C ALA A 715 4.94 -20.57 39.13
N GLU A 716 6.14 -19.96 39.23
CA GLU A 716 7.44 -20.64 39.28
C GLU A 716 7.67 -21.65 38.13
N ASP A 717 7.03 -21.43 36.98
CA ASP A 717 7.10 -22.28 35.78
C ASP A 717 7.76 -21.56 34.59
N PRO A 718 9.10 -21.47 34.54
CA PRO A 718 9.80 -20.80 33.45
C PRO A 718 9.75 -21.60 32.13
N ALA A 719 9.46 -22.91 32.17
CA ALA A 719 9.51 -23.78 31.00
C ALA A 719 8.35 -23.50 30.03
N GLY A 720 7.17 -23.14 30.53
CA GLY A 720 6.00 -22.83 29.69
C GLY A 720 6.08 -21.50 28.91
N LEU A 721 6.96 -20.58 29.31
CA LEU A 721 7.01 -19.23 28.74
C LEU A 721 7.36 -19.23 27.24
N GLY A 722 8.25 -20.12 26.80
CA GLY A 722 8.63 -20.21 25.38
C GLY A 722 7.46 -20.59 24.47
N ALA A 723 6.61 -21.52 24.92
CA ALA A 723 5.43 -21.94 24.18
C ALA A 723 4.37 -20.83 24.11
N ASP A 724 4.15 -20.10 25.20
CA ASP A 724 3.25 -18.94 25.23
C ASP A 724 3.71 -17.84 24.28
N LEU A 725 4.99 -17.50 24.29
CA LEU A 725 5.56 -16.52 23.36
C LEU A 725 5.44 -17.01 21.91
N ALA A 726 5.74 -18.27 21.62
CA ALA A 726 5.57 -18.83 20.27
C ALA A 726 4.12 -18.78 19.80
N ARG A 727 3.15 -19.05 20.68
CA ARG A 727 1.71 -18.97 20.39
C ARG A 727 1.25 -17.53 20.15
N ILE A 728 1.67 -16.57 20.97
CA ILE A 728 1.38 -15.14 20.81
C ILE A 728 1.94 -14.64 19.47
N LEU A 729 3.21 -14.93 19.18
CA LEU A 729 3.86 -14.53 17.94
C LEU A 729 3.24 -15.24 16.74
N GLY A 730 2.97 -16.54 16.83
CA GLY A 730 2.31 -17.32 15.78
C GLY A 730 0.90 -16.82 15.46
N ALA A 731 0.09 -16.53 16.48
CA ALA A 731 -1.24 -15.95 16.31
C ALA A 731 -1.18 -14.54 15.70
N THR A 732 -0.19 -13.74 16.09
CA THR A 732 -0.01 -12.37 15.59
C THR A 732 0.56 -12.33 14.16
N PHE A 733 1.37 -13.32 13.79
CA PHE A 733 2.15 -13.32 12.54
C PHE A 733 1.77 -14.43 11.54
N SER A 734 0.74 -15.23 11.82
CA SER A 734 0.23 -16.21 10.85
C SER A 734 -0.40 -15.51 9.65
N VAL A 735 0.08 -15.86 8.45
CA VAL A 735 -0.51 -15.40 7.18
C VAL A 735 -0.99 -16.63 6.41
N ASN A 736 -2.29 -16.69 6.10
CA ASN A 736 -2.80 -17.70 5.18
C ASN A 736 -2.45 -17.29 3.74
N LEU A 737 -1.49 -17.97 3.12
CA LEU A 737 -1.00 -17.64 1.78
C LEU A 737 -1.90 -18.12 0.64
N MET A 738 -2.98 -18.85 0.94
CA MET A 738 -3.89 -19.39 -0.07
C MET A 738 -4.80 -18.29 -0.66
N PRO A 739 -4.91 -18.17 -1.99
CA PRO A 739 -5.84 -17.23 -2.61
C PRO A 739 -7.30 -17.52 -2.23
N GLN A 740 -8.06 -16.49 -1.84
CA GLN A 740 -9.43 -16.64 -1.33
C GLN A 740 -10.41 -17.27 -2.33
N VAL A 741 -10.13 -17.24 -3.63
CA VAL A 741 -10.98 -17.91 -4.64
C VAL A 741 -10.84 -19.42 -4.61
N VAL A 742 -9.63 -19.91 -4.31
CA VAL A 742 -9.30 -21.33 -4.26
C VAL A 742 -9.52 -21.86 -2.85
N ALA A 743 -9.26 -21.05 -1.82
CA ALA A 743 -9.25 -21.53 -0.44
C ALA A 743 -10.54 -22.26 -0.02
N PRO A 744 -11.76 -21.71 -0.17
CA PRO A 744 -12.98 -22.44 0.19
C PRO A 744 -13.16 -23.73 -0.63
N LEU A 745 -12.84 -23.73 -1.93
CA LEU A 745 -12.96 -24.93 -2.78
C LEU A 745 -11.95 -26.01 -2.39
N ALA A 746 -10.71 -25.61 -2.09
CA ALA A 746 -9.68 -26.51 -1.60
C ALA A 746 -10.03 -27.07 -0.22
N GLU A 747 -10.63 -26.25 0.66
CA GLU A 747 -11.15 -26.70 1.95
C GLU A 747 -12.28 -27.72 1.80
N GLN A 748 -13.22 -27.49 0.85
CA GLN A 748 -14.27 -28.47 0.52
C GLN A 748 -13.68 -29.78 -0.02
N ALA A 749 -12.70 -29.69 -0.93
CA ALA A 749 -12.05 -30.86 -1.52
C ALA A 749 -11.24 -31.65 -0.48
N ALA A 750 -10.54 -30.96 0.42
CA ALA A 750 -9.76 -31.56 1.49
C ALA A 750 -10.60 -31.95 2.72
N ASN A 751 -11.91 -31.67 2.72
CA ASN A 751 -12.81 -31.78 3.87
C ASN A 751 -12.19 -31.19 5.15
N ARG A 752 -11.47 -30.06 5.06
CA ARG A 752 -10.75 -29.47 6.20
C ARG A 752 -10.82 -27.96 6.18
N ASN A 753 -11.15 -27.37 7.31
CA ASN A 753 -11.08 -25.93 7.49
C ASN A 753 -9.62 -25.47 7.60
N SER A 754 -9.19 -24.48 6.81
CA SER A 754 -7.78 -24.07 6.81
C SER A 754 -7.36 -23.34 8.10
N PHE A 755 -8.31 -22.77 8.84
CA PHE A 755 -8.10 -22.04 10.08
C PHE A 755 -8.11 -22.96 11.30
N THR A 756 -9.18 -23.74 11.52
CA THR A 756 -9.30 -24.61 12.70
C THR A 756 -8.66 -25.99 12.51
N LYS A 757 -8.30 -26.36 11.28
CA LYS A 757 -7.84 -27.71 10.87
C LYS A 757 -8.86 -28.83 11.10
N ALA A 758 -10.01 -28.52 11.69
CA ALA A 758 -11.10 -29.46 11.91
C ALA A 758 -11.75 -29.88 10.58
N PRO A 759 -12.28 -31.11 10.49
CA PRO A 759 -12.97 -31.55 9.31
C PRO A 759 -14.28 -30.77 9.11
N ILE A 760 -14.66 -30.52 7.84
CA ILE A 760 -15.91 -29.81 7.54
C ILE A 760 -17.09 -30.71 7.89
N GLU A 761 -17.08 -31.92 7.34
CA GLU A 761 -17.90 -33.07 7.71
C GLU A 761 -17.09 -34.03 8.57
N THR A 762 -17.61 -34.40 9.73
CA THR A 762 -17.01 -35.45 10.56
C THR A 762 -17.21 -36.83 9.92
N ASP A 763 -16.27 -37.75 10.11
CA ASP A 763 -16.27 -39.11 9.54
C ASP A 763 -17.61 -39.85 9.76
N GLY A 764 -18.28 -39.64 10.89
CA GLY A 764 -19.60 -40.25 11.18
C GLY A 764 -20.76 -39.77 10.27
N LEU A 765 -20.59 -38.67 9.51
CA LEU A 765 -21.61 -38.15 8.59
C LEU A 765 -21.50 -38.75 7.18
N GLU A 766 -20.37 -39.39 6.84
CA GLU A 766 -20.15 -39.94 5.50
C GLU A 766 -21.14 -41.06 5.15
N ASN A 767 -21.62 -41.78 6.17
CA ASN A 767 -22.61 -42.85 6.07
C ASN A 767 -24.06 -42.36 5.91
N LEU A 768 -24.29 -41.04 5.86
CA LEU A 768 -25.61 -40.44 5.63
C LEU A 768 -25.71 -39.91 4.20
N GLN A 769 -26.93 -39.89 3.64
CA GLN A 769 -27.16 -39.17 2.37
C GLN A 769 -26.88 -37.66 2.55
N PRO A 770 -26.33 -36.97 1.53
CA PRO A 770 -25.92 -35.57 1.60
C PRO A 770 -26.94 -34.64 2.26
N PHE A 771 -28.23 -34.78 1.92
CA PHE A 771 -29.29 -33.92 2.43
C PHE A 771 -29.46 -33.93 3.96
N LEU A 772 -29.02 -35.01 4.62
CA LEU A 772 -29.15 -35.22 6.06
C LEU A 772 -27.84 -34.97 6.83
N ARG A 773 -26.75 -34.63 6.14
CA ARG A 773 -25.44 -34.41 6.76
C ARG A 773 -25.40 -33.09 7.52
N VAL A 774 -25.66 -33.16 8.83
CA VAL A 774 -25.80 -32.02 9.73
C VAL A 774 -24.90 -32.17 10.96
N LYS A 775 -24.27 -31.09 11.41
CA LYS A 775 -23.50 -31.07 12.67
C LYS A 775 -24.15 -30.18 13.72
N PRO A 776 -23.78 -30.31 15.00
CA PRO A 776 -24.21 -29.36 16.02
C PRO A 776 -23.83 -27.93 15.62
N GLY A 777 -24.83 -27.05 15.49
CA GLY A 777 -24.64 -25.67 15.07
C GLY A 777 -24.73 -25.40 13.55
N THR A 778 -25.07 -26.39 12.72
CA THR A 778 -25.52 -26.14 11.34
C THR A 778 -26.79 -25.30 11.35
N SER A 779 -26.87 -24.30 10.48
CA SER A 779 -28.02 -23.40 10.34
C SER A 779 -29.31 -24.15 10.00
N GLU A 780 -30.43 -23.79 10.64
CA GLU A 780 -31.74 -24.41 10.38
C GLU A 780 -32.20 -24.16 8.93
N THR A 781 -31.88 -22.99 8.38
CA THR A 781 -32.09 -22.65 6.97
C THR A 781 -31.34 -23.63 6.05
N MET A 782 -30.08 -23.95 6.37
CA MET A 782 -29.28 -24.90 5.58
C MET A 782 -29.81 -26.33 5.72
N LYS A 783 -30.31 -26.73 6.90
CA LYS A 783 -30.98 -28.02 7.09
C LYS A 783 -32.27 -28.10 6.28
N ALA A 784 -33.07 -27.03 6.27
CA ALA A 784 -34.30 -26.96 5.49
C ALA A 784 -34.02 -27.06 3.98
N LEU A 785 -32.96 -26.41 3.49
CA LEU A 785 -32.51 -26.54 2.11
C LEU A 785 -32.04 -27.96 1.77
N GLY A 786 -31.30 -28.61 2.69
CA GLY A 786 -30.98 -30.03 2.60
C GLY A 786 -32.26 -30.85 2.44
N MET A 787 -33.17 -30.75 3.40
CA MET A 787 -34.44 -31.49 3.38
C MET A 787 -35.29 -31.22 2.13
N ALA A 788 -35.29 -30.00 1.59
CA ALA A 788 -35.99 -29.67 0.34
C ALA A 788 -35.38 -30.39 -0.88
N SER A 789 -34.09 -30.69 -0.84
CA SER A 789 -33.37 -31.42 -1.89
C SER A 789 -33.47 -32.95 -1.78
N ARG A 790 -34.14 -33.50 -0.75
CA ARG A 790 -34.16 -34.95 -0.45
C ARG A 790 -34.63 -35.85 -1.59
N ASN A 791 -35.49 -35.33 -2.47
CA ASN A 791 -36.07 -36.08 -3.59
C ASN A 791 -35.21 -35.98 -4.87
N LEU A 792 -34.13 -35.22 -4.85
CA LEU A 792 -33.19 -35.14 -5.97
C LEU A 792 -32.25 -36.35 -5.97
N PRO A 793 -31.66 -36.71 -7.13
CA PRO A 793 -30.56 -37.66 -7.18
C PRO A 793 -29.46 -37.28 -6.18
N GLU A 794 -28.80 -38.27 -5.57
CA GLU A 794 -27.82 -38.04 -4.49
C GLU A 794 -26.73 -37.03 -4.87
N SER A 795 -26.28 -37.06 -6.13
CA SER A 795 -25.29 -36.12 -6.68
C SER A 795 -25.77 -34.65 -6.75
N MET A 796 -27.08 -34.41 -6.66
CA MET A 796 -27.72 -33.10 -6.71
C MET A 796 -28.32 -32.69 -5.36
N GLN A 797 -28.25 -33.55 -4.34
CA GLN A 797 -28.71 -33.22 -3.01
C GLN A 797 -27.80 -32.16 -2.36
N VAL A 798 -28.41 -31.22 -1.67
CA VAL A 798 -27.69 -30.16 -0.96
C VAL A 798 -27.16 -30.74 0.35
N ASN A 799 -25.83 -30.75 0.52
CA ASN A 799 -25.19 -31.08 1.78
C ASN A 799 -25.18 -29.85 2.71
N PRO A 800 -25.97 -29.80 3.80
CA PRO A 800 -26.09 -28.61 4.63
C PRO A 800 -24.75 -28.13 5.22
N VAL A 801 -23.94 -29.06 5.72
CA VAL A 801 -22.65 -28.74 6.38
C VAL A 801 -21.63 -28.18 5.38
N ARG A 802 -21.50 -28.81 4.21
CA ARG A 802 -20.60 -28.33 3.15
C ARG A 802 -21.07 -27.00 2.56
N THR A 803 -22.37 -26.88 2.29
CA THR A 803 -22.96 -25.66 1.71
C THR A 803 -22.81 -24.48 2.67
N GLU A 804 -23.07 -24.68 3.95
CA GLU A 804 -22.83 -23.65 4.97
C GLU A 804 -21.35 -23.26 5.06
N ALA A 805 -20.44 -24.24 5.05
CA ALA A 805 -19.00 -23.99 5.09
C ALA A 805 -18.52 -23.22 3.84
N LEU A 806 -19.06 -23.55 2.66
CA LEU A 806 -18.76 -22.84 1.41
C LEU A 806 -19.28 -21.40 1.42
N LEU A 807 -20.53 -21.21 1.89
CA LEU A 807 -21.15 -19.89 2.05
C LEU A 807 -20.33 -19.01 3.01
N ARG A 808 -19.97 -19.56 4.16
CA ARG A 808 -19.10 -18.91 5.16
C ARG A 808 -17.69 -18.66 4.61
N GLY A 809 -17.14 -19.54 3.78
CA GLY A 809 -15.83 -19.37 3.16
C GLY A 809 -15.75 -18.22 2.15
N TYR A 810 -16.84 -17.95 1.41
CA TYR A 810 -16.88 -16.83 0.45
C TYR A 810 -17.34 -15.50 1.06
N PHE A 811 -18.34 -15.52 1.94
CA PHE A 811 -19.00 -14.31 2.44
C PHE A 811 -18.75 -14.03 3.93
N ASN A 812 -17.98 -14.89 4.61
CA ASN A 812 -17.53 -14.70 6.00
C ASN A 812 -18.69 -14.31 6.96
N THR A 813 -18.54 -13.17 7.65
CA THR A 813 -19.51 -12.68 8.63
C THR A 813 -20.87 -12.36 8.02
N TRP A 814 -20.96 -11.97 6.75
CA TRP A 814 -22.24 -11.72 6.08
C TRP A 814 -23.03 -13.00 5.83
N ALA A 815 -22.36 -14.10 5.47
CA ALA A 815 -23.00 -15.41 5.43
C ALA A 815 -23.56 -15.77 6.81
N MET A 816 -22.77 -15.55 7.86
CA MET A 816 -23.22 -15.81 9.23
C MET A 816 -24.43 -14.95 9.61
N TYR A 817 -24.44 -13.64 9.33
CA TYR A 817 -25.61 -12.80 9.60
C TYR A 817 -26.82 -13.19 8.76
N GLY A 818 -26.62 -13.49 7.48
CA GLY A 818 -27.68 -13.94 6.59
C GLY A 818 -28.35 -15.20 7.14
N LEU A 819 -27.56 -16.21 7.47
CA LEU A 819 -28.04 -17.44 8.09
C LEU A 819 -28.69 -17.18 9.45
N MET A 820 -28.11 -16.31 10.29
CA MET A 820 -28.71 -15.95 11.58
C MET A 820 -30.05 -15.22 11.43
N LEU A 821 -30.21 -14.39 10.39
CA LEU A 821 -31.45 -13.67 10.11
C LEU A 821 -32.51 -14.62 9.55
N THR A 822 -32.15 -15.50 8.62
CA THR A 822 -33.09 -16.48 8.07
C THR A 822 -33.48 -17.51 9.12
N ASP A 823 -32.53 -17.96 9.95
CA ASP A 823 -32.79 -18.85 11.07
C ASP A 823 -33.77 -18.23 12.08
N GLU A 824 -33.57 -16.95 12.42
CA GLU A 824 -34.49 -16.25 13.31
C GLU A 824 -35.87 -16.04 12.67
N ALA A 825 -35.91 -15.58 11.42
CA ALA A 825 -37.14 -15.23 10.72
C ALA A 825 -38.05 -16.44 10.46
N PHE A 826 -37.47 -17.61 10.20
CA PHE A 826 -38.21 -18.82 9.84
C PHE A 826 -38.29 -19.86 10.97
N PHE A 827 -37.39 -19.82 11.95
CA PHE A 827 -37.27 -20.86 12.99
C PHE A 827 -37.03 -20.29 14.40
N GLY A 828 -37.18 -18.98 14.63
CA GLY A 828 -36.92 -18.35 15.93
C GLY A 828 -37.75 -18.91 17.09
N ASP A 829 -38.96 -19.40 16.82
CA ASP A 829 -39.84 -20.10 17.76
C ASP A 829 -39.26 -21.43 18.26
N ARG A 830 -38.35 -22.04 17.48
CA ARG A 830 -37.75 -23.36 17.74
C ARG A 830 -36.31 -23.27 18.22
N LEU A 831 -35.67 -22.11 18.10
CA LEU A 831 -34.27 -21.91 18.49
C LEU A 831 -34.16 -21.56 19.98
N PRO A 832 -33.07 -21.91 20.66
CA PRO A 832 -32.80 -21.42 22.01
C PRO A 832 -32.65 -19.90 22.01
N GLU A 833 -33.17 -19.22 23.03
CA GLU A 833 -33.05 -17.77 23.20
C GLU A 833 -31.58 -17.33 23.12
N ARG A 834 -31.25 -16.24 22.42
CA ARG A 834 -29.86 -15.83 22.20
C ARG A 834 -29.23 -15.21 23.45
N ARG A 835 -27.98 -15.60 23.72
CA ARG A 835 -27.14 -14.93 24.73
C ARG A 835 -26.59 -13.61 24.20
N GLY A 836 -26.22 -12.69 25.10
CA GLY A 836 -25.54 -11.44 24.72
C GLY A 836 -24.24 -11.69 23.94
N ASP A 837 -23.52 -12.74 24.32
CA ASP A 837 -22.30 -13.22 23.63
C ASP A 837 -22.55 -14.03 22.35
N GLU A 838 -23.80 -14.19 21.93
CA GLU A 838 -24.21 -14.71 20.61
C GLU A 838 -24.68 -13.61 19.67
N MET A 839 -24.99 -12.43 20.20
CA MET A 839 -25.47 -11.31 19.40
C MET A 839 -24.35 -10.75 18.52
N PRO A 840 -24.65 -10.42 17.24
CA PRO A 840 -23.75 -9.64 16.40
C PRO A 840 -23.25 -8.41 17.15
N VAL A 841 -21.98 -8.04 16.91
CA VAL A 841 -21.27 -6.93 17.56
C VAL A 841 -20.96 -7.17 19.03
N VAL A 842 -21.98 -7.48 19.84
CA VAL A 842 -21.87 -7.62 21.30
C VAL A 842 -20.92 -8.75 21.68
N ARG A 843 -20.99 -9.89 21.00
CA ARG A 843 -20.08 -11.04 21.18
C ARG A 843 -18.60 -10.72 21.08
N ARG A 844 -18.22 -9.56 20.52
CA ARG A 844 -16.83 -9.13 20.39
C ARG A 844 -16.31 -8.41 21.63
N PHE A 845 -17.21 -7.85 22.45
CA PHE A 845 -16.90 -7.02 23.61
C PHE A 845 -17.49 -7.54 24.91
N TYR A 846 -18.29 -8.60 24.84
CA TYR A 846 -19.00 -9.16 25.97
C TYR A 846 -18.94 -10.68 25.93
N ALA A 847 -18.93 -11.31 27.10
CA ALA A 847 -19.10 -12.73 27.31
C ALA A 847 -20.13 -12.97 28.41
N ASN A 848 -20.95 -14.02 28.27
CA ASN A 848 -21.92 -14.42 29.27
C ASN A 848 -21.41 -15.63 30.05
N GLU A 849 -21.83 -15.74 31.30
CA GLU A 849 -21.77 -17.01 32.04
C GLU A 849 -23.03 -17.84 31.76
N PRO A 850 -22.94 -19.19 31.69
CA PRO A 850 -21.70 -19.98 31.79
C PRO A 850 -20.84 -19.91 30.52
N ALA A 851 -19.52 -19.93 30.65
CA ALA A 851 -18.60 -19.90 29.51
C ALA A 851 -18.83 -21.07 28.53
N LYS A 852 -18.89 -20.80 27.22
CA LYS A 852 -19.11 -21.84 26.20
C LYS A 852 -17.91 -22.73 25.94
N HIS A 853 -16.72 -22.19 26.14
CA HIS A 853 -15.45 -22.88 25.97
C HIS A 853 -14.54 -22.43 27.09
N THR A 854 -13.79 -23.37 27.66
CA THR A 854 -12.82 -23.10 28.73
C THR A 854 -11.49 -23.70 28.32
N ARG A 855 -10.38 -23.23 28.92
CA ARG A 855 -9.06 -23.84 28.65
C ARG A 855 -9.04 -25.34 28.97
N TYR A 856 -9.83 -25.76 29.96
CA TYR A 856 -9.94 -27.16 30.39
C TYR A 856 -10.51 -28.06 29.29
N GLU A 857 -11.28 -27.52 28.34
CA GLU A 857 -11.75 -28.29 27.19
C GLU A 857 -10.56 -28.70 26.30
N THR A 858 -9.70 -27.75 25.95
CA THR A 858 -8.49 -28.01 25.15
C THR A 858 -7.52 -28.92 25.90
N GLU A 859 -7.22 -28.60 27.16
CA GLU A 859 -6.30 -29.39 27.99
C GLU A 859 -6.78 -30.83 28.12
N PHE A 860 -8.08 -31.05 28.33
CA PHE A 860 -8.66 -32.39 28.41
C PHE A 860 -8.43 -33.21 27.13
N TYR A 861 -8.70 -32.64 25.95
CA TYR A 861 -8.54 -33.37 24.69
C TYR A 861 -7.07 -33.61 24.34
N ASP A 862 -6.18 -32.66 24.67
CA ASP A 862 -4.73 -32.83 24.49
C ASP A 862 -4.20 -33.96 25.39
N MET A 863 -4.58 -33.96 26.67
CA MET A 863 -4.23 -35.03 27.62
C MET A 863 -4.80 -36.39 27.19
N LEU A 864 -6.06 -36.43 26.72
CA LEU A 864 -6.69 -37.66 26.23
C LEU A 864 -5.96 -38.21 25.00
N ALA A 865 -5.61 -37.35 24.05
CA ALA A 865 -4.89 -37.75 22.85
C ALA A 865 -3.50 -38.31 23.19
N GLU A 866 -2.77 -37.65 24.09
CA GLU A 866 -1.46 -38.09 24.54
C GLU A 866 -1.53 -39.39 25.35
N ALA A 867 -2.45 -39.51 26.31
CA ALA A 867 -2.64 -40.72 27.11
C ALA A 867 -2.99 -41.93 26.23
N LYS A 868 -3.89 -41.76 25.24
CA LYS A 868 -4.19 -42.82 24.26
C LYS A 868 -2.99 -43.20 23.41
N ARG A 869 -2.21 -42.22 22.96
CA ARG A 869 -0.99 -42.46 22.17
C ARG A 869 0.03 -43.26 22.99
N LEU A 870 0.25 -42.88 24.25
CA LEU A 870 1.15 -43.59 25.17
C LEU A 870 0.64 -45.01 25.42
N HIS A 871 -0.64 -45.17 25.76
CA HIS A 871 -1.24 -46.49 26.00
C HIS A 871 -1.15 -47.41 24.77
N GLY A 872 -1.44 -46.89 23.58
CA GLY A 872 -1.27 -47.64 22.32
C GLY A 872 0.19 -47.99 22.03
N THR A 873 1.12 -47.07 22.32
CA THR A 873 2.57 -47.30 22.13
C THR A 873 3.07 -48.37 23.09
N MET A 874 2.69 -48.34 24.37
CA MET A 874 3.08 -49.36 25.35
C MET A 874 2.56 -50.74 24.94
N ARG A 875 1.28 -50.84 24.56
CA ARG A 875 0.69 -52.09 24.07
C ARG A 875 1.40 -52.66 22.83
N GLU A 876 1.81 -51.79 21.91
CA GLU A 876 2.58 -52.21 20.73
C GLU A 876 3.98 -52.67 21.13
N LEU A 877 4.68 -51.93 22.00
CA LEU A 877 6.01 -52.29 22.49
C LEU A 877 5.99 -53.64 23.24
N ASP A 878 4.96 -53.90 24.04
CA ASP A 878 4.75 -55.19 24.70
C ASP A 878 4.53 -56.30 23.67
N SER A 879 3.75 -56.04 22.62
CA SER A 879 3.52 -57.01 21.54
C SER A 879 4.78 -57.32 20.73
N LEU A 880 5.71 -56.37 20.66
CA LEU A 880 7.02 -56.51 20.01
C LEU A 880 8.10 -57.11 20.93
N GLY A 881 7.77 -57.42 22.19
CA GLY A 881 8.72 -57.95 23.18
C GLY A 881 9.72 -56.91 23.71
N LEU A 882 9.45 -55.61 23.52
CA LEU A 882 10.29 -54.49 23.96
C LEU A 882 9.82 -53.92 25.31
N GLY A 883 9.48 -54.80 26.27
CA GLY A 883 8.88 -54.42 27.56
C GLY A 883 9.70 -53.41 28.37
N ALA A 884 11.03 -53.47 28.32
CA ALA A 884 11.89 -52.49 29.01
C ALA A 884 11.69 -51.04 28.52
N ILE A 885 11.33 -50.84 27.24
CA ILE A 885 11.01 -49.52 26.68
C ILE A 885 9.57 -49.15 27.04
N ALA A 886 8.65 -50.13 27.11
CA ALA A 886 7.29 -49.90 27.59
C ALA A 886 7.28 -49.41 29.05
N ASP A 887 8.04 -50.06 29.93
CA ASP A 887 8.23 -49.65 31.34
C ASP A 887 8.84 -48.25 31.47
N GLU A 888 9.72 -47.85 30.54
CA GLU A 888 10.27 -46.49 30.49
C GLU A 888 9.17 -45.47 30.12
N LYS A 889 8.27 -45.82 29.20
CA LYS A 889 7.15 -44.96 28.80
C LYS A 889 6.01 -44.94 29.83
N GLU A 890 5.85 -46.00 30.61
CA GLU A 890 4.88 -46.08 31.71
C GLU A 890 5.20 -45.08 32.84
N LYS A 891 6.47 -44.68 32.99
CA LYS A 891 6.88 -43.60 33.91
C LYS A 891 6.37 -42.21 33.49
N SER A 892 5.81 -42.07 32.29
CA SER A 892 5.13 -40.84 31.89
C SER A 892 3.88 -40.62 32.75
N PRO A 893 3.68 -39.44 33.35
CA PRO A 893 2.52 -39.17 34.21
C PRO A 893 1.15 -39.46 33.58
N LEU A 894 1.03 -39.36 32.25
CA LEU A 894 -0.22 -39.61 31.53
C LEU A 894 -0.45 -41.09 31.14
N ALA A 895 0.51 -41.99 31.42
CA ALA A 895 0.42 -43.39 31.01
C ALA A 895 -0.76 -44.14 31.67
N GLY A 896 -1.03 -43.84 32.95
CA GLY A 896 -2.16 -44.41 33.72
C GLY A 896 -3.51 -43.73 33.49
N GLU A 897 -3.53 -42.55 32.87
CA GLU A 897 -4.71 -41.68 32.78
C GLU A 897 -5.63 -41.98 31.59
N ALA A 898 -5.24 -42.90 30.69
CA ALA A 898 -6.01 -43.22 29.50
C ALA A 898 -7.45 -43.69 29.84
N GLN A 899 -7.62 -44.59 30.81
CA GLN A 899 -8.94 -45.12 31.19
C GLN A 899 -9.83 -44.09 31.92
N PRO A 900 -9.35 -43.33 32.92
CA PRO A 900 -10.09 -42.20 33.50
C PRO A 900 -10.54 -41.18 32.45
N LEU A 901 -9.63 -40.71 31.59
CA LEU A 901 -9.92 -39.71 30.56
C LEU A 901 -10.93 -40.25 29.52
N GLU A 902 -10.86 -41.54 29.16
CA GLU A 902 -11.86 -42.17 28.28
C GLU A 902 -13.26 -42.27 28.92
N ARG A 903 -13.34 -42.55 30.22
CA ARG A 903 -14.62 -42.54 30.95
C ARG A 903 -15.22 -41.14 30.96
N ALA A 904 -14.41 -40.11 31.23
CA ALA A 904 -14.85 -38.72 31.14
C ALA A 904 -15.31 -38.34 29.73
N ALA A 905 -14.61 -38.78 28.68
CA ALA A 905 -15.01 -38.55 27.29
C ALA A 905 -16.39 -39.19 26.95
N LYS A 906 -16.69 -40.37 27.51
CA LYS A 906 -18.01 -41.01 27.39
C LYS A 906 -19.10 -40.17 28.08
N SER A 907 -18.84 -39.67 29.28
CA SER A 907 -19.77 -38.79 30.00
C SER A 907 -20.03 -37.49 29.23
N LEU A 908 -18.99 -36.86 28.68
CA LEU A 908 -19.13 -35.67 27.81
C LEU A 908 -19.96 -35.96 26.56
N THR A 909 -19.81 -37.16 25.99
CA THR A 909 -20.64 -37.61 24.86
C THR A 909 -22.12 -37.71 25.26
N GLY A 910 -22.41 -38.17 26.48
CA GLY A 910 -23.75 -38.17 27.06
C GLY A 910 -24.34 -36.75 27.13
N ILE A 911 -23.62 -35.83 27.77
CA ILE A 911 -24.04 -34.42 27.89
C ILE A 911 -24.29 -33.79 26.51
N HIS A 912 -23.42 -34.05 25.52
CA HIS A 912 -23.63 -33.55 24.16
C HIS A 912 -24.89 -34.12 23.48
N LYS A 913 -25.25 -35.38 23.75
CA LYS A 913 -26.52 -35.97 23.25
C LYS A 913 -27.72 -35.28 23.88
N ASP A 914 -27.68 -35.01 25.19
CA ASP A 914 -28.77 -34.32 25.91
C ASP A 914 -28.94 -32.89 25.40
N MET A 915 -27.84 -32.16 25.20
CA MET A 915 -27.86 -30.83 24.59
C MET A 915 -28.47 -30.85 23.18
N GLN A 916 -28.21 -31.90 22.38
CA GLN A 916 -28.82 -32.05 21.06
C GLN A 916 -30.32 -32.37 21.14
N ALA A 917 -30.73 -33.21 22.08
CA ALA A 917 -32.13 -33.55 22.32
C ALA A 917 -32.94 -32.29 22.66
N ILE A 918 -32.45 -31.46 23.60
CA ILE A 918 -33.10 -30.20 23.99
C ILE A 918 -33.25 -29.25 22.79
N ARG A 919 -32.23 -29.13 21.93
CA ARG A 919 -32.31 -28.28 20.74
C ARG A 919 -33.40 -28.73 19.78
N ARG A 920 -33.59 -30.04 19.62
CA ARG A 920 -34.57 -30.65 18.69
C ARG A 920 -35.99 -30.70 19.24
N ASP A 921 -36.16 -30.59 20.56
CA ASP A 921 -37.47 -30.67 21.20
C ASP A 921 -38.35 -29.49 20.76
N LEU A 922 -39.46 -29.76 20.08
CA LEU A 922 -40.39 -28.72 19.60
C LEU A 922 -41.39 -28.28 20.67
N SER A 923 -41.45 -28.96 21.82
CA SER A 923 -42.38 -28.64 22.91
C SER A 923 -41.85 -27.59 23.88
N MET A 924 -40.54 -27.36 23.91
CA MET A 924 -39.90 -26.38 24.80
C MET A 924 -39.84 -25.00 24.16
N THR A 925 -40.12 -23.96 24.96
CA THR A 925 -39.93 -22.57 24.55
C THR A 925 -38.45 -22.22 24.38
N PRO A 926 -38.10 -21.18 23.59
CA PRO A 926 -36.72 -20.69 23.45
C PRO A 926 -36.00 -20.44 24.77
N ALA A 927 -36.69 -19.86 25.76
CA ALA A 927 -36.14 -19.55 27.08
C ALA A 927 -35.87 -20.83 27.90
N GLU A 928 -36.81 -21.78 27.93
CA GLU A 928 -36.62 -23.07 28.61
C GLU A 928 -35.47 -23.87 28.00
N LYS A 929 -35.36 -23.86 26.65
CA LYS A 929 -34.22 -24.47 25.96
C LYS A 929 -32.90 -23.82 26.41
N ARG A 930 -32.85 -22.49 26.47
CA ARG A 930 -31.64 -21.79 26.89
C ARG A 930 -31.25 -22.16 28.32
N GLN A 931 -32.20 -22.12 29.26
CA GLN A 931 -31.95 -22.45 30.66
C GLN A 931 -31.38 -23.86 30.83
N LYS A 932 -31.97 -24.87 30.17
CA LYS A 932 -31.48 -26.26 30.23
C LYS A 932 -30.12 -26.42 29.56
N LEU A 933 -29.88 -25.73 28.43
CA LEU A 933 -28.58 -25.76 27.75
C LEU A 933 -27.47 -25.12 28.58
N ASP A 934 -27.76 -24.02 29.27
CA ASP A 934 -26.80 -23.37 30.17
C ASP A 934 -26.50 -24.27 31.38
N ALA A 935 -27.50 -24.95 31.96
CA ALA A 935 -27.29 -25.93 33.04
C ALA A 935 -26.35 -27.08 32.61
N LEU A 936 -26.58 -27.69 31.44
CA LEU A 936 -25.70 -28.73 30.89
C LEU A 936 -24.30 -28.18 30.54
N THR A 937 -24.21 -26.90 30.15
CA THR A 937 -22.92 -26.25 29.89
C THR A 937 -22.11 -26.11 31.19
N ILE A 938 -22.76 -25.78 32.31
CA ILE A 938 -22.13 -25.73 33.63
C ILE A 938 -21.61 -27.11 34.02
N GLU A 939 -22.45 -28.14 33.90
CA GLU A 939 -22.09 -29.53 34.23
C GLU A 939 -20.89 -30.00 33.41
N ARG A 940 -20.94 -29.79 32.09
CA ARG A 940 -19.85 -30.12 31.18
C ARG A 940 -18.54 -29.42 31.57
N ASN A 941 -18.60 -28.12 31.86
CA ASN A 941 -17.42 -27.35 32.23
C ASN A 941 -16.85 -27.78 33.59
N ALA A 942 -17.71 -28.12 34.55
CA ALA A 942 -17.30 -28.63 35.85
C ALA A 942 -16.60 -30.00 35.73
N LEU A 943 -17.16 -30.90 34.91
CA LEU A 943 -16.55 -32.20 34.62
C LEU A 943 -15.17 -32.05 33.97
N LEU A 944 -15.05 -31.21 32.93
CA LEU A 944 -13.78 -30.94 32.25
C LEU A 944 -12.73 -30.40 33.22
N LYS A 945 -13.11 -29.42 34.05
CA LYS A 945 -12.20 -28.83 35.04
C LYS A 945 -11.74 -29.86 36.07
N ALA A 946 -12.66 -30.65 36.63
CA ALA A 946 -12.33 -31.65 37.65
C ALA A 946 -11.34 -32.69 37.12
N VAL A 947 -11.63 -33.27 35.95
CA VAL A 947 -10.82 -34.33 35.35
C VAL A 947 -9.42 -33.83 34.98
N VAL A 948 -9.32 -32.62 34.42
CA VAL A 948 -8.01 -32.04 34.08
C VAL A 948 -7.19 -31.74 35.31
N LEU A 949 -7.79 -31.25 36.39
CA LEU A 949 -7.07 -30.98 37.63
C LEU A 949 -6.62 -32.28 38.32
N GLU A 950 -7.45 -33.32 38.32
CA GLU A 950 -7.09 -34.64 38.85
C GLU A 950 -5.90 -35.24 38.08
N ALA A 951 -5.97 -35.26 36.75
CA ALA A 951 -4.89 -35.80 35.91
C ALA A 951 -3.64 -34.92 35.86
N LYS A 952 -3.69 -33.67 36.37
CA LYS A 952 -2.52 -32.81 36.60
C LYS A 952 -1.90 -33.01 37.98
N GLN A 953 -2.68 -33.46 38.98
CA GLN A 953 -2.17 -33.79 40.32
C GLN A 953 -1.41 -35.12 40.34
N THR A 954 -1.65 -35.98 39.36
CA THR A 954 -0.89 -37.22 39.15
C THR A 954 0.44 -37.00 38.41
N GLN A 955 0.70 -35.78 37.93
CA GLN A 955 1.97 -35.32 37.36
C GLN A 955 2.83 -34.62 38.40
#